data_AF-A0A927QB88-F1
#
_entry.id   AF-A0A927QB88-F1
#
_cell.length_a   1.000
_cell.length_b   1.000
_cell.length_c   1.000
_cell.angle_alpha   90.00
_cell.angle_beta   90.00
_cell.angle_gamma   90.00
#
_symmetry.space_group_name_H-M   'P 1'
#
loop_
_entity.id
_entity.type
_entity.pdbx_description
1 polymer ?
#
loop_
_entity_poly.entity_id
_entity_poly.type
_entity_poly.pdbx_seq_one_letter_code
_entity_poly.pdbx_strand_id
1 'polypeptide(L)'
;MIALGRALSLDWDVTLSLITEDRTGVLPRAARHGLGIRLSGNHEEFGNWLTTADIDLLHVHAGIGWEGHDLAAAGREKNITVIRTDHLPYLLTDPAQKEHYRQQTLGVAHHIVVSAASAESFRSSVDPARLSTIRNGIFPFEPSLETSNFKQELGVEGRIVLLTVARFTAQKDHATLLHALPKIVRTYPTVILLLAGSGSERQKIETLVKELGLEDHVRFLGQRQDIARLMEITELLVLPSLFEGLPLAILEAMSLGVPVVATRIGGTVEALGDTHPFFAEPGVPDAMACAVIEALADPRRMAEAGTMGHDRFCDNFSAHRMAAETASIYQRFISKPAKRFHKDNSMQKTRLAFIGAGGIAQRHLDILAQFADVEMAGFADPDLAKADQAAIRFGARSFEHHRDMLDAVKPDAVYICIPPFAHGKPEHDLIERGIPFFVEKPVSLHLPTAEEISAAVIAKGLITAVGYHWRYLDIVDEARALLENNPAQLLSGYWLDSTPPPEWWWKQDKSGGQIIEQATHLLDLARFLFGEVTEVYGRVGHKDRPDFPGLDVPTATTASLTFQTGVIANIASTCLLGWNHRVGLHIFADRLAIELTDREIMVDVGSGRPVRAADGDPVWREDRDFVDAVRGGENRIRCSYEDALATHRLALAVMSSARAGKPVRLEAAPVPRTPVAPLIHQPRSEEPQAVMPPGHRHIRSLGVEAPGRTYFFEYEEGPPVDGQVRLDTLYTGLSAGTELTFLKNTNPYFRSRFDRDRGVFIENEPDLHYPVPFLGYMEVARISQSRAFGLSDGALVGSAYGHKTGHTADLFHDVLVPLPNELDPLLGVLVAQMGPICANGILHADAEAFGLHVPALGAGVNGRPIMVIGAGTVGLMTALFARSLGASDVIITDPSEFRRGKADAMGLTAMTEEQGWQHAKARWHDGAMGHGADLVFQTRAHAGSLHTALKSLRPQGTVIDLAFYQGGADHLRLGEEFHHNGLNIRCAQINRVPRGLAPLWDRRRLAQATVDLLLTEGKIIREHMISHVLPIDDAPGFLNDLIKNRPEFLQIVFQVNE
;
A
#
# COMPACT_ATOMS: atom_id res chain seq x y z
N MET A 1 -0.13 33.16 5.54
CA MET A 1 -1.10 32.13 5.13
C MET A 1 -2.19 31.93 6.18
N ILE A 2 -1.92 31.35 7.37
CA ILE A 2 -2.96 31.11 8.40
C ILE A 2 -3.75 32.39 8.74
N ALA A 3 -3.07 33.51 9.01
CA ALA A 3 -3.75 34.77 9.34
C ALA A 3 -4.70 35.26 8.22
N LEU A 4 -4.27 35.11 6.96
CA LEU A 4 -5.10 35.43 5.79
C LEU A 4 -6.28 34.46 5.68
N GLY A 5 -6.02 33.15 5.76
CA GLY A 5 -7.06 32.12 5.66
C GLY A 5 -8.15 32.28 6.73
N ARG A 6 -7.75 32.48 7.99
CA ARG A 6 -8.67 32.72 9.12
C ARG A 6 -9.52 33.97 8.94
N ALA A 7 -8.94 35.05 8.42
CA ALA A 7 -9.69 36.28 8.20
C ALA A 7 -10.62 36.16 6.98
N LEU A 8 -10.23 35.42 5.94
CA LEU A 8 -11.07 35.12 4.78
C LEU A 8 -12.21 34.15 5.11
N SER A 9 -12.00 33.19 6.02
CA SER A 9 -12.97 32.13 6.34
C SER A 9 -14.27 32.62 6.99
N LEU A 10 -14.37 33.92 7.28
CA LEU A 10 -15.62 34.55 7.71
C LEU A 10 -16.64 34.63 6.58
N ASP A 11 -16.17 34.83 5.35
CA ASP A 11 -17.02 35.05 4.16
C ASP A 11 -16.74 34.06 3.02
N TRP A 12 -15.66 33.27 3.13
CA TRP A 12 -15.19 32.35 2.08
C TRP A 12 -15.00 30.94 2.63
N ASP A 13 -15.22 29.92 1.80
CA ASP A 13 -14.74 28.58 2.10
C ASP A 13 -13.25 28.48 1.73
N VAL A 14 -12.42 28.13 2.71
CA VAL A 14 -10.97 28.22 2.58
C VAL A 14 -10.34 26.89 2.98
N THR A 15 -9.67 26.27 2.01
CA THR A 15 -8.84 25.09 2.21
C THR A 15 -7.36 25.45 2.07
N LEU A 16 -6.57 25.21 3.12
CA LEU A 16 -5.12 25.34 3.09
C LEU A 16 -4.52 24.02 2.57
N SER A 17 -3.74 24.10 1.48
CA SER A 17 -3.11 22.94 0.88
C SER A 17 -1.58 23.04 0.86
N LEU A 18 -0.92 21.91 1.09
CA LEU A 18 0.53 21.73 0.87
C LEU A 18 0.79 20.56 -0.10
N ILE A 19 1.95 20.58 -0.74
CA ILE A 19 2.50 19.43 -1.48
C ILE A 19 3.75 18.94 -0.75
N THR A 20 4.02 17.63 -0.82
CA THR A 20 5.13 16.87 -0.22
C THR A 20 5.01 16.59 1.27
N GLU A 21 5.11 17.60 2.15
CA GLU A 21 5.17 17.37 3.59
C GLU A 21 4.82 18.64 4.40
N ASP A 22 4.25 18.45 5.59
CA ASP A 22 4.01 19.53 6.55
C ASP A 22 5.07 19.55 7.66
N ARG A 23 6.30 19.98 7.31
CA ARG A 23 7.42 20.08 8.27
C ARG A 23 7.15 21.02 9.45
N THR A 24 6.17 21.91 9.34
CA THR A 24 5.94 22.99 10.30
C THR A 24 4.65 22.85 11.10
N GLY A 25 3.89 21.77 10.88
CA GLY A 25 2.57 21.59 11.47
C GLY A 25 1.63 22.77 11.14
N VAL A 26 1.68 23.30 9.91
CA VAL A 26 0.82 24.40 9.48
C VAL A 26 -0.62 23.93 9.25
N LEU A 27 -0.83 22.69 8.77
CA LEU A 27 -2.16 22.14 8.49
C LEU A 27 -2.95 21.92 9.79
N PRO A 28 -2.43 21.23 10.82
CA PRO A 28 -3.14 21.12 12.10
C PRO A 28 -3.41 22.47 12.78
N ARG A 29 -2.57 23.49 12.56
CA ARG A 29 -2.81 24.85 13.07
C ARG A 29 -3.89 25.58 12.26
N ALA A 30 -3.96 25.36 10.95
CA ALA A 30 -5.04 25.86 10.11
C ALA A 30 -6.39 25.22 10.47
N ALA A 31 -6.39 23.91 10.73
CA ALA A 31 -7.56 23.15 11.16
C ALA A 31 -8.21 23.73 12.43
N ARG A 32 -7.40 24.10 13.43
CA ARG A 32 -7.84 24.76 14.68
C ARG A 32 -8.57 26.09 14.46
N HIS A 33 -8.42 26.69 13.28
CA HIS A 33 -9.12 27.91 12.90
C HIS A 33 -10.32 27.64 11.98
N GLY A 34 -10.75 26.38 11.84
CA GLY A 34 -11.91 25.98 11.04
C GLY A 34 -11.65 25.95 9.54
N LEU A 35 -10.38 26.00 9.11
CA LEU A 35 -10.00 25.93 7.71
C LEU A 35 -10.05 24.48 7.22
N GLY A 36 -10.46 24.26 5.97
CA GLY A 36 -10.22 22.99 5.29
C GLY A 36 -8.72 22.75 5.17
N ILE A 37 -8.29 21.48 5.20
CA ILE A 37 -6.88 21.12 5.15
C ILE A 37 -6.63 20.03 4.11
N ARG A 38 -5.57 20.18 3.31
CA ARG A 38 -5.18 19.22 2.28
C ARG A 38 -3.66 19.03 2.26
N LEU A 39 -3.21 17.79 2.18
CA LEU A 39 -1.82 17.44 1.88
C LEU A 39 -1.84 16.52 0.68
N SER A 40 -1.02 16.83 -0.33
CA SER A 40 -0.80 15.98 -1.49
C SER A 40 0.65 15.52 -1.53
N GLY A 41 0.90 14.26 -1.85
CA GLY A 41 2.25 13.69 -1.95
C GLY A 41 3.04 14.25 -3.13
N ASN A 42 2.37 14.64 -4.22
CA ASN A 42 2.99 15.19 -5.42
C ASN A 42 2.05 16.13 -6.20
N HIS A 43 2.57 16.68 -7.30
CA HIS A 43 1.84 17.58 -8.20
C HIS A 43 0.62 16.93 -8.86
N GLU A 44 0.71 15.65 -9.24
CA GLU A 44 -0.37 14.93 -9.92
C GLU A 44 -1.56 14.70 -8.99
N GLU A 45 -1.31 14.25 -7.76
CA GLU A 45 -2.35 14.07 -6.74
C GLU A 45 -3.06 15.40 -6.43
N PHE A 46 -2.30 16.49 -6.35
CA PHE A 46 -2.86 17.83 -6.16
C PHE A 46 -3.76 18.24 -7.35
N GLY A 47 -3.29 18.03 -8.59
CA GLY A 47 -4.08 18.31 -9.79
C GLY A 47 -5.35 17.46 -9.91
N ASN A 48 -5.30 16.18 -9.49
CA ASN A 48 -6.46 15.30 -9.45
C ASN A 48 -7.49 15.78 -8.42
N TRP A 49 -7.02 16.16 -7.23
CA TRP A 49 -7.88 16.75 -6.20
C TRP A 49 -8.55 18.04 -6.67
N LEU A 50 -7.82 18.94 -7.35
CA LEU A 50 -8.41 20.15 -7.94
C LEU A 50 -9.52 19.88 -8.96
N THR A 51 -9.54 18.69 -9.57
CA THR A 51 -10.58 18.30 -10.55
C THR A 51 -11.87 17.86 -9.86
N THR A 52 -11.74 17.21 -8.71
CA THR A 52 -12.86 16.62 -7.96
C THR A 52 -13.42 17.54 -6.88
N ALA A 53 -12.60 18.47 -6.37
CA ALA A 53 -12.99 19.52 -5.44
C ALA A 53 -13.68 20.69 -6.17
N ASP A 54 -14.66 21.31 -5.52
CA ASP A 54 -15.36 22.50 -6.04
C ASP A 54 -14.54 23.77 -5.71
N ILE A 55 -13.47 24.01 -6.48
CA ILE A 55 -12.53 25.12 -6.26
C ILE A 55 -12.74 26.23 -7.30
N ASP A 56 -13.15 27.41 -6.84
CA ASP A 56 -13.32 28.59 -7.71
C ASP A 56 -11.98 29.28 -8.05
N LEU A 57 -11.03 29.26 -7.11
CA LEU A 57 -9.78 30.01 -7.20
C LEU A 57 -8.66 29.34 -6.40
N LEU A 58 -7.46 29.32 -6.97
CA LEU A 58 -6.24 28.85 -6.32
C LEU A 58 -5.33 30.05 -5.98
N HIS A 59 -5.03 30.24 -4.70
CA HIS A 59 -4.07 31.26 -4.25
C HIS A 59 -2.76 30.63 -3.77
N VAL A 60 -1.68 30.82 -4.55
CA VAL A 60 -0.34 30.32 -4.27
C VAL A 60 0.48 31.36 -3.52
N HIS A 61 1.23 30.97 -2.49
CA HIS A 61 2.16 31.84 -1.78
C HIS A 61 3.61 31.41 -2.02
N ALA A 62 4.48 32.37 -2.38
CA ALA A 62 5.89 32.14 -2.64
C ALA A 62 6.78 32.99 -1.71
N GLY A 63 7.77 32.35 -1.10
CA GLY A 63 8.69 32.99 -0.16
C GLY A 63 9.74 33.80 -0.90
N ILE A 64 10.59 33.11 -1.65
CA ILE A 64 11.65 33.67 -2.49
C ILE A 64 11.29 33.56 -3.97
N GLY A 65 10.01 33.69 -4.34
CA GLY A 65 9.59 33.81 -5.74
C GLY A 65 9.70 32.54 -6.60
N TRP A 66 10.36 31.46 -6.18
CA TRP A 66 10.47 30.21 -6.96
C TRP A 66 9.51 29.12 -6.50
N GLU A 67 9.01 29.20 -5.28
CA GLU A 67 8.12 28.18 -4.73
C GLU A 67 6.74 28.25 -5.41
N GLY A 68 6.10 27.09 -5.60
CA GLY A 68 4.71 27.03 -6.05
C GLY A 68 4.47 27.33 -7.54
N HIS A 69 5.49 27.31 -8.41
CA HIS A 69 5.27 27.38 -9.86
C HIS A 69 4.53 26.15 -10.39
N ASP A 70 4.87 24.99 -9.84
CA ASP A 70 4.18 23.71 -9.98
C ASP A 70 2.73 23.80 -9.52
N LEU A 71 2.46 24.33 -8.32
CA LEU A 71 1.09 24.59 -7.85
C LEU A 71 0.29 25.47 -8.81
N ALA A 72 0.91 26.54 -9.30
CA ALA A 72 0.29 27.43 -10.28
C ALA A 72 0.05 26.72 -11.62
N ALA A 73 0.92 25.79 -12.04
CA ALA A 73 0.75 25.00 -13.26
C ALA A 73 -0.45 24.04 -13.12
N ALA A 74 -0.55 23.29 -12.02
CA ALA A 74 -1.69 22.41 -11.75
C ALA A 74 -3.04 23.14 -11.81
N GLY A 75 -3.14 24.32 -11.18
CA GLY A 75 -4.37 25.13 -11.25
C GLY A 75 -4.72 25.54 -12.68
N ARG A 76 -3.72 25.94 -13.47
CA ARG A 76 -3.91 26.33 -14.88
C ARG A 76 -4.36 25.16 -15.75
N GLU A 77 -3.73 23.99 -15.59
CA GLU A 77 -4.11 22.77 -16.32
C GLU A 77 -5.57 22.37 -16.08
N LYS A 78 -6.13 22.74 -14.92
CA LYS A 78 -7.53 22.49 -14.56
C LYS A 78 -8.46 23.69 -14.83
N ASN A 79 -7.99 24.73 -15.53
CA ASN A 79 -8.72 25.96 -15.81
C ASN A 79 -9.23 26.68 -14.56
N ILE A 80 -8.52 26.56 -13.44
CA ILE A 80 -8.81 27.30 -12.20
C ILE A 80 -8.04 28.62 -12.24
N THR A 81 -8.69 29.71 -11.84
CA THR A 81 -8.02 31.01 -11.74
C THR A 81 -6.92 30.93 -10.69
N VAL A 82 -5.69 31.27 -11.07
CA VAL A 82 -4.53 31.26 -10.16
C VAL A 82 -4.14 32.69 -9.77
N ILE A 83 -4.10 32.98 -8.48
CA ILE A 83 -3.49 34.18 -7.90
C ILE A 83 -2.21 33.77 -7.19
N ARG A 84 -1.17 34.62 -7.23
CA ARG A 84 0.10 34.38 -6.56
C ARG A 84 0.46 35.54 -5.64
N THR A 85 0.84 35.27 -4.40
CA THR A 85 1.50 36.24 -3.52
C THR A 85 3.00 36.00 -3.47
N ASP A 86 3.80 37.01 -3.78
CA ASP A 86 5.26 37.01 -3.68
C ASP A 86 5.72 37.82 -2.44
N HIS A 87 6.38 37.14 -1.48
CA HIS A 87 6.67 37.70 -0.14
C HIS A 87 7.99 38.44 -0.01
N LEU A 88 8.98 38.21 -0.87
CA LEU A 88 10.28 38.88 -0.79
C LEU A 88 10.59 39.67 -2.07
N PRO A 89 11.28 40.82 -1.94
CA PRO A 89 11.77 41.59 -3.09
C PRO A 89 12.89 40.76 -3.72
N TYR A 90 12.62 40.11 -4.84
CA TYR A 90 13.51 39.05 -5.28
C TYR A 90 14.76 39.56 -6.03
N LEU A 91 15.90 38.96 -5.69
CA LEU A 91 17.27 39.08 -6.24
C LEU A 91 17.47 38.29 -7.58
N LEU A 92 16.60 38.44 -8.59
CA LEU A 92 16.84 37.86 -9.93
C LEU A 92 17.73 38.90 -10.62
N THR A 93 18.99 39.00 -10.23
CA THR A 93 19.91 39.97 -10.86
C THR A 93 20.29 39.52 -12.27
N ASP A 94 20.16 38.22 -12.54
CA ASP A 94 20.44 37.61 -13.84
C ASP A 94 19.25 37.75 -14.83
N PRO A 95 19.47 38.30 -16.04
CA PRO A 95 18.44 38.39 -17.08
C PRO A 95 17.79 37.05 -17.45
N ALA A 96 18.53 35.93 -17.44
CA ALA A 96 17.96 34.63 -17.81
C ALA A 96 16.97 34.13 -16.74
N GLN A 97 17.33 34.30 -15.46
CA GLN A 97 16.44 34.07 -14.33
C GLN A 97 15.15 34.93 -14.38
N LYS A 98 15.26 36.22 -14.74
CA LYS A 98 14.08 37.10 -14.93
C LYS A 98 13.14 36.59 -16.02
N GLU A 99 13.67 36.20 -17.16
CA GLU A 99 12.84 35.65 -18.24
C GLU A 99 12.24 34.31 -17.85
N HIS A 100 12.99 33.45 -17.14
CA HIS A 100 12.46 32.18 -16.66
C HIS A 100 11.26 32.38 -15.71
N TYR A 101 11.37 33.27 -14.72
CA TYR A 101 10.26 33.61 -13.84
C TYR A 101 9.05 34.16 -14.63
N ARG A 102 9.29 35.04 -15.61
CA ARG A 102 8.24 35.59 -16.48
C ARG A 102 7.49 34.46 -17.20
N GLN A 103 8.21 33.52 -17.80
CA GLN A 103 7.62 32.37 -18.50
C GLN A 103 6.79 31.49 -17.56
N GLN A 104 7.30 31.19 -16.36
CA GLN A 104 6.60 30.36 -15.37
C GLN A 104 5.30 31.01 -14.85
N THR A 105 5.21 32.34 -14.88
CA THR A 105 4.11 33.13 -14.32
C THR A 105 3.15 33.69 -15.37
N LEU A 106 3.40 33.46 -16.67
CA LEU A 106 2.55 33.97 -17.76
C LEU A 106 1.05 33.67 -17.58
N GLY A 107 0.70 32.49 -17.05
CA GLY A 107 -0.70 32.09 -16.83
C GLY A 107 -1.27 32.41 -15.44
N VAL A 108 -0.55 33.12 -14.56
CA VAL A 108 -1.07 33.55 -13.25
C VAL A 108 -1.98 34.77 -13.44
N ALA A 109 -3.26 34.67 -13.09
CA ALA A 109 -4.23 35.75 -13.34
C ALA A 109 -3.82 37.08 -12.68
N HIS A 110 -3.33 37.04 -11.44
CA HIS A 110 -2.90 38.23 -10.71
C HIS A 110 -1.78 37.93 -9.71
N HIS A 111 -0.86 38.89 -9.54
CA HIS A 111 0.20 38.88 -8.54
C HIS A 111 -0.11 39.87 -7.41
N ILE A 112 0.08 39.40 -6.19
CA ILE A 112 0.06 40.20 -4.97
C ILE A 112 1.49 40.28 -4.45
N VAL A 113 1.96 41.48 -4.16
CA VAL A 113 3.27 41.69 -3.51
C VAL A 113 3.05 42.36 -2.16
N VAL A 114 3.86 41.98 -1.17
CA VAL A 114 3.58 42.33 0.23
C VAL A 114 4.08 43.72 0.65
N SER A 115 4.77 44.44 -0.23
CA SER A 115 5.34 45.77 0.02
C SER A 115 5.59 46.52 -1.29
N ALA A 116 5.69 47.84 -1.22
CA ALA A 116 6.05 48.70 -2.34
C ALA A 116 7.48 48.40 -2.84
N ALA A 117 8.40 48.08 -1.92
CA ALA A 117 9.75 47.63 -2.26
C ALA A 117 9.73 46.34 -3.08
N SER A 118 8.91 45.36 -2.69
CA SER A 118 8.68 44.15 -3.49
C SER A 118 8.07 44.50 -4.85
N ALA A 119 7.07 45.38 -4.90
CA ALA A 119 6.45 45.79 -6.15
C ALA A 119 7.45 46.32 -7.17
N GLU A 120 8.39 47.17 -6.74
CA GLU A 120 9.44 47.69 -7.62
C GLU A 120 10.30 46.57 -8.22
N SER A 121 10.65 45.55 -7.43
CA SER A 121 11.46 44.41 -7.91
C SER A 121 10.73 43.57 -8.98
N PHE A 122 9.40 43.52 -8.96
CA PHE A 122 8.61 42.71 -9.90
C PHE A 122 8.10 43.49 -11.13
N ARG A 123 8.12 44.82 -11.12
CA ARG A 123 7.61 45.66 -12.24
C ARG A 123 8.26 45.37 -13.59
N SER A 124 9.52 44.93 -13.62
CA SER A 124 10.21 44.58 -14.88
C SER A 124 9.80 43.23 -15.45
N SER A 125 9.18 42.37 -14.64
CA SER A 125 8.94 40.96 -14.96
C SER A 125 7.45 40.60 -14.96
N VAL A 126 6.60 41.41 -14.33
CA VAL A 126 5.15 41.23 -14.26
C VAL A 126 4.46 42.49 -14.77
N ASP A 127 3.43 42.31 -15.61
CA ASP A 127 2.61 43.40 -16.11
C ASP A 127 2.00 44.21 -14.94
N PRO A 128 2.20 45.55 -14.89
CA PRO A 128 1.60 46.40 -13.86
C PRO A 128 0.09 46.26 -13.72
N ALA A 129 -0.64 45.92 -14.78
CA ALA A 129 -2.09 45.68 -14.72
C ALA A 129 -2.46 44.41 -13.91
N ARG A 130 -1.52 43.47 -13.78
CA ARG A 130 -1.66 42.19 -13.07
C ARG A 130 -0.92 42.18 -11.74
N LEU A 131 -0.52 43.34 -11.22
CA LEU A 131 0.28 43.47 -9.99
C LEU A 131 -0.43 44.39 -8.99
N SER A 132 -0.63 43.92 -7.76
CA SER A 132 -1.17 44.72 -6.65
C SER A 132 -0.30 44.60 -5.42
N THR A 133 -0.11 45.72 -4.71
CA THR A 133 0.54 45.71 -3.39
C THR A 133 -0.51 45.56 -2.30
N ILE A 134 -0.46 44.45 -1.55
CA ILE A 134 -1.29 44.22 -0.36
C ILE A 134 -0.34 43.90 0.78
N ARG A 135 -0.26 44.78 1.76
CA ARG A 135 0.66 44.62 2.89
C ARG A 135 0.24 43.42 3.73
N ASN A 136 1.19 42.59 4.14
CA ASN A 136 0.91 41.52 5.08
C ASN A 136 0.24 42.10 6.34
N GLY A 137 -0.71 41.35 6.89
CA GLY A 137 -1.39 41.67 8.13
C GLY A 137 -1.37 40.51 9.09
N ILE A 138 -1.35 40.82 10.39
CA ILE A 138 -1.43 39.84 11.48
C ILE A 138 -2.62 40.15 12.38
N PHE A 139 -3.06 39.16 13.15
CA PHE A 139 -3.91 39.44 14.31
C PHE A 139 -3.03 40.07 15.40
N PRO A 140 -3.50 41.11 16.11
CA PRO A 140 -2.74 41.73 17.19
C PRO A 140 -2.37 40.67 18.23
N PHE A 141 -1.13 40.72 18.74
CA PHE A 141 -0.78 39.92 19.90
C PHE A 141 -1.50 40.50 21.13
N GLU A 142 -2.10 39.61 21.92
CA GLU A 142 -2.72 40.00 23.19
C GLU A 142 -1.69 39.91 24.32
N PRO A 143 -1.61 40.91 25.21
CA PRO A 143 -0.76 40.83 26.39
C PRO A 143 -1.16 39.67 27.30
N SER A 144 -0.19 38.86 27.71
CA SER A 144 -0.34 37.79 28.68
C SER A 144 -0.65 38.33 30.07
N LEU A 145 -1.61 37.70 30.76
CA LEU A 145 -1.97 38.05 32.14
C LEU A 145 -0.90 37.63 33.17
N GLU A 146 0.05 36.76 32.80
CA GLU A 146 1.10 36.23 33.69
C GLU A 146 2.51 36.52 33.16
N THR A 147 3.10 37.65 33.55
CA THR A 147 4.44 38.08 33.12
C THR A 147 5.54 37.87 34.18
N SER A 148 5.19 37.80 35.47
CA SER A 148 6.16 37.94 36.57
C SER A 148 7.18 36.80 36.71
N ASN A 149 6.87 35.58 36.26
CA ASN A 149 7.79 34.43 36.38
C ASN A 149 8.65 34.18 35.12
N PHE A 150 8.31 34.80 33.98
CA PHE A 150 8.89 34.42 32.69
C PHE A 150 10.34 34.90 32.50
N LYS A 151 10.68 36.10 33.02
CA LYS A 151 12.09 36.58 33.05
C LYS A 151 12.98 35.66 33.90
N GLN A 152 12.43 35.07 34.97
CA GLN A 152 13.16 34.16 35.86
C GLN A 152 13.38 32.80 35.20
N GLU A 153 12.36 32.24 34.54
CA GLU A 153 12.44 30.99 33.76
C GLU A 153 13.54 31.03 32.68
N LEU A 154 13.73 32.19 32.04
CA LEU A 154 14.76 32.41 31.01
C LEU A 154 16.12 32.84 31.59
N GLY A 155 16.21 33.10 32.91
CA GLY A 155 17.43 33.55 33.57
C GLY A 155 17.88 34.95 33.14
N VAL A 156 16.94 35.84 32.82
CA VAL A 156 17.19 37.21 32.33
C VAL A 156 16.70 38.30 33.29
N GLU A 157 16.45 37.94 34.54
CA GLU A 157 16.06 38.89 35.57
C GLU A 157 17.14 39.98 35.77
N GLY A 158 16.72 41.25 35.83
CA GLY A 158 17.61 42.40 35.96
C GLY A 158 18.48 42.71 34.72
N ARG A 159 18.27 42.01 33.61
CA ARG A 159 18.98 42.23 32.33
C ARG A 159 18.17 43.12 31.40
N ILE A 160 18.85 43.82 30.50
CA ILE A 160 18.23 44.51 29.35
C ILE A 160 18.13 43.50 28.21
N VAL A 161 16.93 43.16 27.81
CA VAL A 161 16.61 42.11 26.83
C VAL A 161 16.49 42.73 25.44
N LEU A 162 17.41 42.34 24.57
CA LEU A 162 17.28 42.51 23.12
C LEU A 162 16.74 41.22 22.53
N LEU A 163 15.81 41.31 21.59
CA LEU A 163 15.23 40.13 20.93
C LEU A 163 15.45 40.19 19.42
N THR A 164 15.77 39.05 18.83
CA THR A 164 15.68 38.84 17.38
C THR A 164 14.86 37.59 17.11
N VAL A 165 13.72 37.75 16.43
CA VAL A 165 12.86 36.66 15.96
C VAL A 165 13.05 36.49 14.46
N ALA A 166 13.92 35.56 14.06
CA ALA A 166 14.28 35.37 12.67
C ALA A 166 14.86 33.98 12.40
N ARG A 167 14.73 33.50 11.15
CA ARG A 167 15.45 32.30 10.71
C ARG A 167 16.95 32.56 10.65
N PHE A 168 17.79 31.59 11.01
CA PHE A 168 19.24 31.69 10.85
C PHE A 168 19.63 31.47 9.38
N THR A 169 19.50 32.52 8.57
CA THR A 169 19.88 32.55 7.15
C THR A 169 20.68 33.82 6.83
N ALA A 170 21.44 33.79 5.74
CA ALA A 170 22.29 34.91 5.31
C ALA A 170 21.49 36.22 5.13
N GLN A 171 20.26 36.12 4.62
CA GLN A 171 19.32 37.25 4.52
C GLN A 171 19.14 37.99 5.85
N LYS A 172 19.03 37.26 6.96
CA LYS A 172 18.69 37.82 8.27
C LYS A 172 19.88 38.41 9.00
N ASP A 173 21.10 38.12 8.54
CA ASP A 173 22.37 38.75 8.94
C ASP A 173 22.55 38.94 10.46
N HIS A 174 22.40 37.82 11.19
CA HIS A 174 22.69 37.78 12.62
C HIS A 174 24.14 38.15 12.93
N ALA A 175 25.06 37.94 11.98
CA ALA A 175 26.48 38.23 12.13
C ALA A 175 26.73 39.74 12.36
N THR A 176 26.05 40.62 11.61
CA THR A 176 26.16 42.08 11.83
C THR A 176 25.78 42.49 13.25
N LEU A 177 24.70 41.93 13.78
CA LEU A 177 24.28 42.19 15.17
C LEU A 177 25.28 41.63 16.19
N LEU A 178 25.82 40.43 15.96
CA LEU A 178 26.83 39.85 16.86
C LEU A 178 28.13 40.64 16.86
N HIS A 179 28.59 41.15 15.71
CA HIS A 179 29.75 42.04 15.65
C HIS A 179 29.50 43.41 16.30
N ALA A 180 28.24 43.86 16.34
CA ALA A 180 27.84 45.09 17.04
C ALA A 180 27.80 44.89 18.57
N LEU A 181 27.49 43.67 19.03
CA LEU A 181 27.19 43.36 20.43
C LEU A 181 28.33 43.70 21.42
N PRO A 182 29.64 43.49 21.13
CA PRO A 182 30.71 43.89 22.06
C PRO A 182 30.70 45.39 22.41
N LYS A 183 30.39 46.26 21.45
CA LYS A 183 30.30 47.70 21.65
C LYS A 183 29.08 48.09 22.49
N ILE A 184 27.96 47.38 22.27
CA ILE A 184 26.73 47.54 23.06
C ILE A 184 26.98 47.10 24.51
N VAL A 185 27.52 45.90 24.73
CA VAL A 185 27.82 45.33 26.05
C VAL A 185 28.80 46.20 26.84
N ARG A 186 29.81 46.79 26.18
CA ARG A 186 30.73 47.74 26.84
C ARG A 186 30.01 48.96 27.40
N THR A 187 28.93 49.40 26.76
CA THR A 187 28.14 50.56 27.20
C THR A 187 27.05 50.16 28.20
N TYR A 188 26.43 49.00 27.98
CA TYR A 188 25.38 48.43 28.83
C TYR A 188 25.72 46.98 29.21
N PRO A 189 26.49 46.77 30.30
CA PRO A 189 26.96 45.44 30.69
C PRO A 189 25.85 44.45 31.09
N THR A 190 24.63 44.93 31.33
CA THR A 190 23.48 44.08 31.68
C THR A 190 22.70 43.58 30.46
N VAL A 191 23.09 43.95 29.24
CA VAL A 191 22.41 43.51 28.01
C VAL A 191 22.49 41.99 27.84
N ILE A 192 21.40 41.40 27.35
CA ILE A 192 21.35 40.03 26.85
C ILE A 192 20.54 39.99 25.55
N LEU A 193 21.06 39.27 24.55
CA LEU A 193 20.43 39.06 23.25
C LEU A 193 19.78 37.67 23.22
N LEU A 194 18.46 37.65 23.02
CA LEU A 194 17.67 36.44 22.82
C LEU A 194 17.49 36.22 21.31
N LEU A 195 17.89 35.05 20.83
CA LEU A 195 17.76 34.65 19.43
C LEU A 195 16.73 33.52 19.32
N ALA A 196 15.56 33.82 18.75
CA ALA A 196 14.47 32.88 18.54
C ALA A 196 14.33 32.53 17.05
N GLY A 197 14.52 31.25 16.72
CA GLY A 197 14.41 30.72 15.37
C GLY A 197 15.23 29.46 15.11
N SER A 198 15.21 29.01 13.86
CA SER A 198 16.05 27.93 13.34
C SER A 198 16.52 28.28 11.92
N GLY A 199 17.58 27.61 11.43
CA GLY A 199 18.08 27.84 10.09
C GLY A 199 19.48 27.27 9.87
N SER A 200 19.90 27.24 8.60
CA SER A 200 21.15 26.63 8.15
C SER A 200 22.41 27.30 8.71
N GLU A 201 22.33 28.56 9.13
CA GLU A 201 23.48 29.29 9.66
C GLU A 201 23.63 29.21 11.18
N ARG A 202 22.73 28.53 11.90
CA ARG A 202 22.74 28.48 13.37
C ARG A 202 24.11 28.10 13.93
N GLN A 203 24.72 27.05 13.39
CA GLN A 203 26.04 26.59 13.86
C GLN A 203 27.14 27.65 13.66
N LYS A 204 27.12 28.37 12.53
CA LYS A 204 28.08 29.46 12.27
C LYS A 204 27.91 30.60 13.28
N ILE A 205 26.66 30.95 13.58
CA ILE A 205 26.33 32.00 14.55
C ILE A 205 26.73 31.59 15.97
N GLU A 206 26.51 30.33 16.37
CA GLU A 206 26.98 29.81 17.67
C GLU A 206 28.51 29.83 17.78
N THR A 207 29.24 29.50 16.71
CA THR A 207 30.71 29.61 16.67
C THR A 207 31.16 31.07 16.80
N LEU A 208 30.52 31.99 16.08
CA LEU A 208 30.85 33.42 16.14
C LEU A 208 30.63 34.00 17.54
N VAL A 209 29.59 33.58 18.26
CA VAL A 209 29.37 33.97 19.66
C VAL A 209 30.56 33.57 20.55
N LYS A 210 31.10 32.36 20.37
CA LYS A 210 32.27 31.88 21.12
C LYS A 210 33.55 32.61 20.74
N GLU A 211 33.77 32.85 19.45
CA GLU A 211 34.94 33.61 18.96
C GLU A 211 34.97 35.04 19.50
N LEU A 212 33.80 35.65 19.69
CA LEU A 212 33.65 37.00 20.24
C LEU A 212 33.57 37.05 21.77
N GLY A 213 33.54 35.90 22.47
CA GLY A 213 33.44 35.82 23.93
C GLY A 213 32.11 36.35 24.49
N LEU A 214 30.99 36.09 23.79
CA LEU A 214 29.66 36.66 24.09
C LEU A 214 28.69 35.65 24.73
N GLU A 215 29.16 34.51 25.22
CA GLU A 215 28.32 33.40 25.72
C GLU A 215 27.40 33.80 26.89
N ASP A 216 27.83 34.76 27.72
CA ASP A 216 27.05 35.30 28.84
C ASP A 216 26.03 36.38 28.43
N HIS A 217 26.09 36.81 27.18
CA HIS A 217 25.26 37.87 26.60
C HIS A 217 24.35 37.38 25.46
N VAL A 218 24.41 36.12 25.06
CA VAL A 218 23.56 35.57 23.99
C VAL A 218 22.87 34.28 24.45
N ARG A 219 21.57 34.15 24.17
CA ARG A 219 20.79 32.94 24.40
C ARG A 219 20.09 32.50 23.12
N PHE A 220 20.36 31.27 22.70
CA PHE A 220 19.67 30.62 21.58
C PHE A 220 18.43 29.89 22.10
N LEU A 221 17.25 30.37 21.75
CA LEU A 221 15.97 29.82 22.24
C LEU A 221 15.38 28.73 21.33
N GLY A 222 15.93 28.56 20.12
CA GLY A 222 15.36 27.67 19.11
C GLY A 222 14.03 28.18 18.57
N GLN A 223 13.23 27.29 17.97
CA GLN A 223 11.85 27.63 17.57
C GLN A 223 10.95 27.73 18.80
N ARG A 224 10.13 28.78 18.86
CA ARG A 224 9.24 29.11 19.98
C ARG A 224 7.82 29.34 19.47
N GLN A 225 6.83 28.99 20.27
CA GLN A 225 5.40 29.25 20.00
C GLN A 225 4.85 30.42 20.84
N ASP A 226 5.61 30.88 21.81
CA ASP A 226 5.25 31.91 22.78
C ASP A 226 5.98 33.24 22.51
N ILE A 227 6.11 33.62 21.24
CA ILE A 227 6.80 34.86 20.82
C ILE A 227 6.20 36.11 21.48
N ALA A 228 4.88 36.16 21.68
CA ALA A 228 4.23 37.26 22.39
C ALA A 228 4.81 37.47 23.81
N ARG A 229 4.99 36.39 24.57
CA ARG A 229 5.60 36.45 25.91
C ARG A 229 7.05 36.91 25.89
N LEU A 230 7.81 36.55 24.83
CA LEU A 230 9.17 37.05 24.65
C LEU A 230 9.19 38.55 24.35
N MET A 231 8.27 39.03 23.51
CA MET A 231 8.14 40.45 23.16
C MET A 231 7.77 41.29 24.39
N GLU A 232 6.91 40.82 25.28
CA GLU A 232 6.51 41.53 26.51
C GLU A 232 7.66 41.82 27.47
N ILE A 233 8.66 40.93 27.52
CA ILE A 233 9.82 41.08 28.39
C ILE A 233 11.00 41.79 27.70
N THR A 234 10.84 42.16 26.44
CA THR A 234 11.87 42.73 25.57
C THR A 234 11.85 44.25 25.62
N GLU A 235 13.00 44.87 25.86
CA GLU A 235 13.14 46.31 25.78
C GLU A 235 13.33 46.80 24.32
N LEU A 236 14.01 46.02 23.47
CA LEU A 236 14.17 46.33 22.03
C LEU A 236 14.13 45.07 21.16
N LEU A 237 13.28 45.08 20.13
CA LEU A 237 13.43 44.15 19.01
C LEU A 237 14.54 44.67 18.08
N VAL A 238 15.52 43.83 17.74
CA VAL A 238 16.60 44.17 16.82
C VAL A 238 16.55 43.27 15.60
N LEU A 239 16.39 43.85 14.40
CA LEU A 239 16.32 43.12 13.14
C LEU A 239 17.43 43.58 12.15
N PRO A 240 18.54 42.86 12.04
CA PRO A 240 19.71 43.26 11.26
C PRO A 240 19.64 42.88 9.76
N SER A 241 18.46 42.60 9.22
CA SER A 241 18.31 41.92 7.92
C SER A 241 18.86 42.73 6.73
N LEU A 242 19.38 42.03 5.72
CA LEU A 242 19.89 42.66 4.50
C LEU A 242 18.78 43.05 3.52
N PHE A 243 17.68 42.29 3.50
CA PHE A 243 16.50 42.58 2.70
C PHE A 243 15.27 41.89 3.30
N GLU A 244 14.09 42.49 3.10
CA GLU A 244 12.79 42.04 3.61
C GLU A 244 11.68 42.51 2.66
N GLY A 245 10.62 41.73 2.53
CA GLY A 245 9.38 42.19 1.89
C GLY A 245 8.57 43.04 2.84
N LEU A 246 7.87 42.41 3.78
CA LEU A 246 7.30 43.08 4.94
C LEU A 246 7.56 42.19 6.19
N PRO A 247 8.44 42.61 7.11
CA PRO A 247 8.93 41.75 8.19
C PRO A 247 7.84 41.52 9.26
N LEU A 248 7.31 40.30 9.33
CA LEU A 248 6.26 39.94 10.30
C LEU A 248 6.70 40.15 11.75
N ALA A 249 7.96 39.86 12.11
CA ALA A 249 8.48 40.09 13.46
C ALA A 249 8.39 41.56 13.92
N ILE A 250 8.54 42.51 12.98
CA ILE A 250 8.35 43.93 13.27
C ILE A 250 6.87 44.23 13.50
N LEU A 251 5.97 43.67 12.68
CA LEU A 251 4.52 43.86 12.87
C LEU A 251 4.05 43.28 14.21
N GLU A 252 4.58 42.12 14.61
CA GLU A 252 4.35 41.48 15.90
C GLU A 252 4.79 42.39 17.06
N ALA A 253 6.01 42.95 17.00
CA ALA A 253 6.50 43.92 17.98
C ALA A 253 5.65 45.20 18.02
N MET A 254 5.33 45.78 16.85
CA MET A 254 4.46 46.96 16.75
C MET A 254 3.09 46.70 17.38
N SER A 255 2.51 45.50 17.20
CA SER A 255 1.21 45.16 17.78
C SER A 255 1.20 45.19 19.32
N LEU A 256 2.35 45.02 19.96
CA LEU A 256 2.54 45.14 21.41
C LEU A 256 3.17 46.48 21.85
N GLY A 257 3.47 47.38 20.90
CA GLY A 257 4.18 48.63 21.17
C GLY A 257 5.65 48.45 21.55
N VAL A 258 6.25 47.30 21.23
CA VAL A 258 7.68 47.04 21.48
C VAL A 258 8.52 47.89 20.50
N PRO A 259 9.43 48.74 20.99
CA PRO A 259 10.27 49.56 20.14
C PRO A 259 11.26 48.71 19.30
N VAL A 260 11.53 49.15 18.08
CA VAL A 260 12.29 48.38 17.09
C VAL A 260 13.54 49.13 16.63
N VAL A 261 14.68 48.43 16.62
CA VAL A 261 15.88 48.82 15.88
C VAL A 261 15.99 47.92 14.66
N ALA A 262 16.08 48.48 13.47
CA ALA A 262 16.17 47.69 12.24
C ALA A 262 17.15 48.32 11.25
N THR A 263 17.62 47.53 10.29
CA THR A 263 18.33 48.06 9.13
C THR A 263 17.41 48.89 8.25
N ARG A 264 17.93 49.92 7.57
CA ARG A 264 17.17 50.82 6.69
C ARG A 264 16.97 50.19 5.31
N ILE A 265 16.01 49.28 5.19
CA ILE A 265 15.69 48.56 3.95
C ILE A 265 14.22 48.73 3.61
N GLY A 266 13.85 48.50 2.35
CA GLY A 266 12.50 48.80 1.85
C GLY A 266 11.37 48.27 2.75
N GLY A 267 11.40 46.99 3.12
CA GLY A 267 10.37 46.39 3.98
C GLY A 267 10.30 46.91 5.41
N THR A 268 11.44 47.26 6.02
CA THR A 268 11.48 47.80 7.39
C THR A 268 11.05 49.26 7.42
N VAL A 269 11.44 50.04 6.40
CA VAL A 269 10.98 51.42 6.18
C VAL A 269 9.48 51.47 5.94
N GLU A 270 8.93 50.54 5.16
CA GLU A 270 7.49 50.49 4.93
C GLU A 270 6.70 50.15 6.21
N ALA A 271 7.22 49.23 7.03
CA ALA A 271 6.62 48.86 8.31
C ALA A 271 6.67 50.02 9.32
N LEU A 272 7.85 50.58 9.59
CA LEU A 272 8.07 51.55 10.68
C LEU A 272 7.84 53.01 10.26
N GLY A 273 7.88 53.31 8.96
CA GLY A 273 7.82 54.66 8.40
C GLY A 273 9.20 55.32 8.23
N ASP A 274 9.30 56.23 7.26
CA ASP A 274 10.57 56.92 6.91
C ASP A 274 11.16 57.73 8.06
N THR A 275 10.30 58.23 8.96
CA THR A 275 10.69 59.07 10.10
C THR A 275 11.09 58.28 11.34
N HIS A 276 11.09 56.93 11.27
CA HIS A 276 11.49 56.11 12.42
C HIS A 276 12.94 56.41 12.86
N PRO A 277 13.19 56.67 14.15
CA PRO A 277 14.46 57.22 14.60
C PRO A 277 15.61 56.19 14.71
N PHE A 278 15.33 54.89 14.74
CA PHE A 278 16.33 53.86 15.08
C PHE A 278 16.62 52.93 13.90
N PHE A 279 17.10 53.52 12.81
CA PHE A 279 17.58 52.78 11.65
C PHE A 279 19.11 52.67 11.63
N ALA A 280 19.61 51.49 11.27
CA ALA A 280 21.01 51.22 11.00
C ALA A 280 21.27 50.96 9.51
N GLU A 281 22.49 51.19 9.05
CA GLU A 281 22.88 50.81 7.68
C GLU A 281 23.03 49.28 7.58
N PRO A 282 22.48 48.61 6.54
CA PRO A 282 22.57 47.16 6.38
C PRO A 282 24.03 46.67 6.26
N GLY A 283 24.37 45.58 6.96
CA GLY A 283 25.71 44.99 6.91
C GLY A 283 26.81 45.81 7.61
N VAL A 284 26.45 46.86 8.37
CA VAL A 284 27.41 47.74 9.07
C VAL A 284 27.27 47.59 10.59
N PRO A 285 28.11 46.77 11.26
CA PRO A 285 28.01 46.51 12.70
C PRO A 285 28.09 47.76 13.57
N ASP A 286 28.94 48.73 13.21
CA ASP A 286 29.07 49.98 13.95
C ASP A 286 27.80 50.83 13.93
N ALA A 287 27.09 50.86 12.79
CA ALA A 287 25.83 51.57 12.66
C ALA A 287 24.73 50.88 13.49
N MET A 288 24.70 49.54 13.48
CA MET A 288 23.79 48.75 14.32
C MET A 288 24.03 49.00 15.81
N ALA A 289 25.29 49.00 16.25
CA ALA A 289 25.66 49.31 17.63
C ALA A 289 25.23 50.72 18.04
N CYS A 290 25.46 51.73 17.18
CA CYS A 290 25.05 53.10 17.44
C CYS A 290 23.53 53.22 17.58
N ALA A 291 22.75 52.62 16.68
CA ALA A 291 21.28 52.67 16.75
C ALA A 291 20.73 52.03 18.04
N VAL A 292 21.27 50.88 18.46
CA VAL A 292 20.88 50.24 19.73
C VAL A 292 21.27 51.09 20.93
N ILE A 293 22.49 51.64 20.96
CA ILE A 293 22.96 52.49 22.06
C ILE A 293 22.13 53.77 22.14
N GLU A 294 21.81 54.40 21.02
CA GLU A 294 20.96 55.60 20.97
C GLU A 294 19.54 55.33 21.47
N ALA A 295 18.95 54.17 21.11
CA ALA A 295 17.65 53.77 21.61
C ALA A 295 17.67 53.56 23.14
N LEU A 296 18.67 52.85 23.67
CA LEU A 296 18.82 52.62 25.10
C LEU A 296 19.20 53.87 25.90
N ALA A 297 19.82 54.87 25.27
CA ALA A 297 20.24 56.11 25.92
C ALA A 297 19.09 57.10 26.16
N ASP A 298 18.00 57.01 25.38
CA ASP A 298 16.82 57.87 25.52
C ASP A 298 15.52 57.04 25.63
N PRO A 299 15.18 56.59 26.86
CA PRO A 299 13.97 55.79 27.10
C PRO A 299 12.67 56.48 26.65
N ARG A 300 12.62 57.81 26.64
CA ARG A 300 11.44 58.56 26.19
C ARG A 300 11.28 58.44 24.68
N ARG A 301 12.34 58.70 23.90
CA ARG A 301 12.32 58.49 22.44
C ARG A 301 12.05 57.04 22.08
N MET A 302 12.56 56.10 22.88
CA MET A 302 12.31 54.68 22.71
C MET A 302 10.81 54.33 22.88
N ALA A 303 10.17 54.84 23.95
CA ALA A 303 8.73 54.67 24.17
C ALA A 303 7.89 55.36 23.07
N GLU A 304 8.25 56.58 22.66
CA GLU A 304 7.59 57.30 21.56
C GLU A 304 7.65 56.50 20.24
N ALA A 305 8.79 55.87 19.94
CA ALA A 305 8.92 54.99 18.78
C ALA A 305 8.05 53.73 18.88
N GLY A 306 7.91 53.16 20.08
CA GLY A 306 6.99 52.04 20.34
C GLY A 306 5.53 52.42 20.11
N THR A 307 5.07 53.55 20.65
CA THR A 307 3.71 54.09 20.42
C THR A 307 3.45 54.37 18.94
N MET A 308 4.37 55.06 18.27
CA MET A 308 4.25 55.36 16.83
C MET A 308 4.17 54.07 16.00
N GLY A 309 4.95 53.04 16.38
CA GLY A 309 4.87 51.71 15.76
C GLY A 309 3.50 51.07 15.98
N HIS A 310 2.96 51.13 17.19
CA HIS A 310 1.65 50.57 17.53
C HIS A 310 0.50 51.23 16.78
N ASP A 311 0.46 52.57 16.76
CA ASP A 311 -0.57 53.33 16.03
C ASP A 311 -0.55 52.96 14.55
N ARG A 312 0.65 52.90 13.96
CA ARG A 312 0.82 52.52 12.56
C ARG A 312 0.40 51.08 12.30
N PHE A 313 0.60 50.15 13.24
CA PHE A 313 0.09 48.79 13.18
C PHE A 313 -1.43 48.74 13.10
N CYS A 314 -2.11 49.43 14.02
CA CYS A 314 -3.57 49.51 14.07
C CYS A 314 -4.16 50.07 12.76
N ASP A 315 -3.52 51.09 12.20
CA ASP A 315 -3.98 51.74 10.98
C ASP A 315 -3.74 50.91 9.71
N ASN A 316 -2.64 50.14 9.65
CA ASN A 316 -2.12 49.65 8.38
C ASN A 316 -1.76 48.16 8.31
N PHE A 317 -1.84 47.37 9.38
CA PHE A 317 -1.24 46.02 9.38
C PHE A 317 -2.11 44.92 10.02
N SER A 318 -3.43 45.12 10.08
CA SER A 318 -4.36 44.09 10.56
C SER A 318 -4.61 42.98 9.52
N ALA A 319 -4.83 41.75 10.01
CA ALA A 319 -5.19 40.60 9.19
C ALA A 319 -6.54 40.79 8.46
N HIS A 320 -7.53 41.43 9.10
CA HIS A 320 -8.83 41.72 8.49
C HIS A 320 -8.71 42.62 7.27
N ARG A 321 -7.91 43.68 7.35
CA ARG A 321 -7.67 44.57 6.20
C ARG A 321 -6.95 43.83 5.07
N MET A 322 -5.90 43.07 5.38
CA MET A 322 -5.20 42.24 4.38
C MET A 322 -6.18 41.28 3.68
N ALA A 323 -7.08 40.63 4.43
CA ALA A 323 -8.09 39.75 3.87
C ALA A 323 -9.12 40.49 3.01
N ALA A 324 -9.61 41.65 3.45
CA ALA A 324 -10.55 42.46 2.68
C ALA A 324 -9.96 42.95 1.35
N GLU A 325 -8.72 43.46 1.38
CA GLU A 325 -7.98 43.85 0.17
C GLU A 325 -7.76 42.63 -0.75
N THR A 326 -7.38 41.48 -0.20
CA THR A 326 -7.18 40.25 -0.98
C THR A 326 -8.49 39.73 -1.57
N ALA A 327 -9.59 39.75 -0.81
CA ALA A 327 -10.91 39.35 -1.29
C ALA A 327 -11.39 40.25 -2.43
N SER A 328 -11.07 41.55 -2.41
CA SER A 328 -11.36 42.45 -3.53
C SER A 328 -10.64 42.02 -4.82
N ILE A 329 -9.42 41.46 -4.72
CA ILE A 329 -8.71 40.87 -5.85
C ILE A 329 -9.46 39.64 -6.33
N TYR A 330 -9.86 38.74 -5.43
CA TYR A 330 -10.59 37.52 -5.77
C TYR A 330 -11.89 37.81 -6.52
N GLN A 331 -12.68 38.77 -6.04
CA GLN A 331 -13.96 39.17 -6.63
C GLN A 331 -13.84 39.67 -8.08
N ARG A 332 -12.68 40.19 -8.49
CA ARG A 332 -12.45 40.58 -9.90
C ARG A 332 -12.41 39.38 -10.85
N PHE A 333 -12.04 38.21 -10.34
CA PHE A 333 -11.96 36.97 -11.11
C PHE A 333 -13.11 36.02 -10.82
N ILE A 334 -13.76 36.17 -9.66
CA ILE A 334 -14.94 35.44 -9.24
C ILE A 334 -16.15 36.36 -9.46
N SER A 335 -16.74 36.34 -10.65
CA SER A 335 -17.94 37.13 -10.97
C SER A 335 -18.92 36.35 -11.85
N LYS A 336 -20.13 36.11 -11.30
CA LYS A 336 -21.41 35.59 -11.85
C LYS A 336 -21.37 34.77 -13.16
N PRO A 337 -22.07 33.61 -13.18
CA PRO A 337 -21.71 32.42 -13.94
C PRO A 337 -21.27 32.76 -15.37
N ALA A 338 -19.96 32.85 -15.59
CA ALA A 338 -19.40 32.58 -16.90
C ALA A 338 -19.98 31.24 -17.31
N LYS A 339 -20.58 31.16 -18.51
CA LYS A 339 -21.18 29.95 -19.09
C LYS A 339 -20.23 28.77 -18.82
N ARG A 340 -20.47 28.05 -17.73
CA ARG A 340 -19.94 26.71 -17.50
C ARG A 340 -20.41 25.99 -18.76
N PHE A 341 -19.48 25.59 -19.63
CA PHE A 341 -19.75 24.46 -20.50
C PHE A 341 -20.39 23.42 -19.59
N HIS A 342 -21.65 23.07 -19.87
CA HIS A 342 -22.50 22.23 -19.03
C HIS A 342 -21.68 21.11 -18.34
N LYS A 343 -21.13 21.39 -17.16
CA LYS A 343 -21.00 20.39 -16.11
C LYS A 343 -22.44 20.24 -15.69
N ASP A 344 -22.97 19.07 -15.99
CA ASP A 344 -24.35 18.71 -15.75
C ASP A 344 -24.78 19.22 -14.37
N ASN A 345 -25.66 20.22 -14.33
CA ASN A 345 -26.19 20.83 -13.10
C ASN A 345 -27.16 19.85 -12.38
N SER A 346 -27.13 18.57 -12.74
CA SER A 346 -27.98 17.49 -12.23
C SER A 346 -27.40 16.75 -11.02
N MET A 347 -26.13 16.96 -10.65
CA MET A 347 -25.53 16.27 -9.49
C MET A 347 -24.89 17.24 -8.50
N GLN A 348 -25.71 17.83 -7.64
CA GLN A 348 -25.21 18.26 -6.33
C GLN A 348 -24.68 17.00 -5.61
N LYS A 349 -23.42 17.04 -5.16
CA LYS A 349 -22.81 15.92 -4.43
C LYS A 349 -23.48 15.79 -3.06
N THR A 350 -23.60 14.55 -2.58
CA THR A 350 -24.08 14.26 -1.23
C THR A 350 -22.94 14.53 -0.24
N ARG A 351 -23.13 15.50 0.65
CA ARG A 351 -22.12 15.94 1.63
C ARG A 351 -22.19 15.05 2.86
N LEU A 352 -21.21 14.17 3.01
CA LEU A 352 -21.11 13.24 4.14
C LEU A 352 -20.18 13.78 5.22
N ALA A 353 -20.51 13.52 6.48
CA ALA A 353 -19.60 13.75 7.60
C ALA A 353 -19.47 12.51 8.49
N PHE A 354 -18.38 12.44 9.25
CA PHE A 354 -18.06 11.29 10.10
C PHE A 354 -17.94 11.71 11.57
N ILE A 355 -18.57 10.95 12.45
CA ILE A 355 -18.37 11.00 13.90
C ILE A 355 -17.61 9.73 14.29
N GLY A 356 -16.36 9.90 14.71
CA GLY A 356 -15.38 8.83 14.88
C GLY A 356 -14.57 8.59 13.59
N ALA A 357 -13.26 8.82 13.65
CA ALA A 357 -12.32 8.66 12.54
C ALA A 357 -11.41 7.42 12.72
N GLY A 358 -11.93 6.39 13.40
CA GLY A 358 -11.22 5.14 13.72
C GLY A 358 -11.12 4.15 12.54
N GLY A 359 -10.67 2.92 12.83
CA GLY A 359 -10.36 1.92 11.80
C GLY A 359 -11.54 1.56 10.87
N ILE A 360 -12.74 1.41 11.42
CA ILE A 360 -13.93 1.11 10.60
C ILE A 360 -14.35 2.29 9.72
N ALA A 361 -14.20 3.53 10.21
CA ALA A 361 -14.44 4.73 9.42
C ALA A 361 -13.53 4.76 8.19
N GLN A 362 -12.25 4.38 8.32
CA GLN A 362 -11.32 4.33 7.19
C GLN A 362 -11.80 3.37 6.09
N ARG A 363 -12.39 2.22 6.44
CA ARG A 363 -12.96 1.28 5.46
C ARG A 363 -14.08 1.91 4.64
N HIS A 364 -15.04 2.57 5.31
CA HIS A 364 -16.11 3.30 4.60
C HIS A 364 -15.56 4.45 3.77
N LEU A 365 -14.58 5.20 4.29
CA LEU A 365 -13.96 6.30 3.57
C LEU A 365 -13.26 5.83 2.28
N ASP A 366 -12.60 4.67 2.29
CA ASP A 366 -11.97 4.08 1.10
C ASP A 366 -12.99 3.74 0.00
N ILE A 367 -14.18 3.30 0.40
CA ILE A 367 -15.29 2.95 -0.50
C ILE A 367 -15.98 4.22 -1.01
N LEU A 368 -16.41 5.09 -0.11
CA LEU A 368 -17.14 6.31 -0.43
C LEU A 368 -16.30 7.31 -1.24
N ALA A 369 -14.97 7.29 -1.11
CA ALA A 369 -14.07 8.08 -1.96
C ALA A 369 -14.21 7.77 -3.46
N GLN A 370 -14.71 6.57 -3.80
CA GLN A 370 -14.93 6.13 -5.18
C GLN A 370 -16.27 6.64 -5.75
N PHE A 371 -17.16 7.15 -4.89
CA PHE A 371 -18.46 7.67 -5.32
C PHE A 371 -18.30 9.10 -5.83
N ALA A 372 -18.37 9.26 -7.16
CA ALA A 372 -18.27 10.58 -7.81
C ALA A 372 -19.36 11.57 -7.37
N ASP A 373 -20.45 11.03 -6.81
CA ASP A 373 -21.64 11.74 -6.37
C ASP A 373 -21.64 12.04 -4.85
N VAL A 374 -20.52 11.80 -4.17
CA VAL A 374 -20.28 12.04 -2.73
C VAL A 374 -19.13 13.04 -2.51
N GLU A 375 -19.21 13.79 -1.42
CA GLU A 375 -18.16 14.67 -0.90
C GLU A 375 -17.99 14.48 0.61
N MET A 376 -16.75 14.39 1.10
CA MET A 376 -16.45 14.36 2.53
C MET A 376 -16.34 15.79 3.06
N ALA A 377 -17.30 16.19 3.88
CA ALA A 377 -17.46 17.57 4.31
C ALA A 377 -16.88 17.84 5.71
N GLY A 378 -16.84 16.85 6.60
CA GLY A 378 -16.33 17.04 7.96
C GLY A 378 -16.04 15.76 8.74
N PHE A 379 -15.10 15.85 9.67
CA PHE A 379 -14.69 14.78 10.58
C PHE A 379 -14.69 15.26 12.02
N ALA A 380 -15.33 14.52 12.92
CA ALA A 380 -15.31 14.79 14.35
C ALA A 380 -14.74 13.58 15.12
N ASP A 381 -13.71 13.81 15.92
CA ASP A 381 -13.13 12.81 16.82
C ASP A 381 -12.56 13.51 18.06
N PRO A 382 -12.80 13.01 19.30
CA PRO A 382 -12.17 13.54 20.49
C PRO A 382 -10.63 13.51 20.42
N ASP A 383 -10.07 12.56 19.67
CA ASP A 383 -8.67 12.59 19.25
C ASP A 383 -8.56 13.39 17.95
N LEU A 384 -8.38 14.71 18.10
CA LEU A 384 -8.34 15.65 16.97
C LEU A 384 -7.29 15.27 15.92
N ALA A 385 -6.21 14.57 16.29
CA ALA A 385 -5.21 14.13 15.32
C ALA A 385 -5.77 13.11 14.32
N LYS A 386 -6.71 12.25 14.73
CA LYS A 386 -7.40 11.33 13.81
C LYS A 386 -8.37 12.07 12.89
N ALA A 387 -9.09 13.04 13.43
CA ALA A 387 -9.96 13.90 12.62
C ALA A 387 -9.15 14.69 11.58
N ASP A 388 -8.01 15.27 11.97
CA ASP A 388 -7.07 15.96 11.08
C ASP A 388 -6.55 15.02 9.98
N GLN A 389 -6.13 13.81 10.35
CA GLN A 389 -5.63 12.83 9.38
C GLN A 389 -6.68 12.47 8.32
N ALA A 390 -7.94 12.25 8.75
CA ALA A 390 -9.03 11.98 7.84
C ALA A 390 -9.35 13.22 6.97
N ALA A 391 -9.43 14.41 7.57
CA ALA A 391 -9.73 15.65 6.86
C ALA A 391 -8.69 15.99 5.79
N ILE A 392 -7.40 15.82 6.08
CA ILE A 392 -6.27 16.03 5.16
C ILE A 392 -6.41 15.23 3.87
N ARG A 393 -6.93 14.00 3.96
CA ARG A 393 -7.10 13.10 2.82
C ARG A 393 -8.13 13.63 1.81
N PHE A 394 -9.16 14.33 2.29
CA PHE A 394 -10.28 14.75 1.45
C PHE A 394 -10.34 16.26 1.20
N GLY A 395 -9.50 17.07 1.86
CA GLY A 395 -9.65 18.52 1.81
C GLY A 395 -10.78 19.03 2.71
N ALA A 396 -11.17 18.25 3.72
CA ALA A 396 -12.32 18.52 4.59
C ALA A 396 -11.91 19.32 5.84
N ARG A 397 -12.88 19.55 6.74
CA ARG A 397 -12.69 20.18 8.05
C ARG A 397 -12.69 19.15 9.17
N SER A 398 -11.88 19.35 10.20
CA SER A 398 -11.79 18.49 11.39
C SER A 398 -12.25 19.23 12.64
N PHE A 399 -12.84 18.49 13.58
CA PHE A 399 -13.43 19.03 14.81
C PHE A 399 -13.20 18.07 15.98
N GLU A 400 -13.04 18.62 17.18
CA GLU A 400 -12.95 17.84 18.43
C GLU A 400 -14.35 17.37 18.88
N HIS A 401 -15.38 18.17 18.60
CA HIS A 401 -16.76 17.89 18.98
C HIS A 401 -17.67 17.83 17.75
N HIS A 402 -18.51 16.79 17.69
CA HIS A 402 -19.42 16.59 16.55
C HIS A 402 -20.45 17.71 16.42
N ARG A 403 -20.89 18.35 17.51
CA ARG A 403 -21.84 19.48 17.42
C ARG A 403 -21.27 20.65 16.64
N ASP A 404 -20.02 21.00 16.91
CA ASP A 404 -19.32 22.08 16.21
C ASP A 404 -19.19 21.75 14.72
N MET A 405 -18.88 20.48 14.40
CA MET A 405 -18.89 19.98 13.03
C MET A 405 -20.27 20.12 12.37
N LEU A 406 -21.34 19.67 13.03
CA LEU A 406 -22.69 19.72 12.47
C LEU A 406 -23.13 21.16 12.19
N ASP A 407 -22.83 22.08 13.10
CA ASP A 407 -23.22 23.49 12.98
C ASP A 407 -22.39 24.21 11.89
N ALA A 408 -21.11 23.88 11.75
CA ALA A 408 -20.21 24.48 10.77
C ALA A 408 -20.35 23.89 9.35
N VAL A 409 -20.49 22.57 9.24
CA VAL A 409 -20.45 21.83 7.97
C VAL A 409 -21.84 21.64 7.38
N LYS A 410 -22.87 21.37 8.20
CA LYS A 410 -24.25 21.07 7.77
C LYS A 410 -24.31 19.96 6.71
N PRO A 411 -23.93 18.71 7.06
CA PRO A 411 -23.90 17.58 6.13
C PRO A 411 -25.30 17.09 5.74
N ASP A 412 -25.40 16.42 4.58
CA ASP A 412 -26.62 15.77 4.09
C ASP A 412 -26.87 14.42 4.80
N ALA A 413 -25.80 13.72 5.18
CA ALA A 413 -25.87 12.52 6.01
C ALA A 413 -24.60 12.31 6.83
N VAL A 414 -24.69 11.53 7.91
CA VAL A 414 -23.57 11.28 8.83
C VAL A 414 -23.32 9.80 9.07
N TYR A 415 -22.05 9.42 9.06
CA TYR A 415 -21.58 8.10 9.48
C TYR A 415 -21.14 8.16 10.95
N ILE A 416 -21.72 7.29 11.78
CA ILE A 416 -21.41 7.15 13.19
C ILE A 416 -20.56 5.88 13.37
N CYS A 417 -19.24 6.09 13.53
CA CYS A 417 -18.22 5.04 13.62
C CYS A 417 -17.49 5.11 14.98
N ILE A 418 -18.27 5.09 16.06
CA ILE A 418 -17.79 5.26 17.44
C ILE A 418 -17.84 3.94 18.23
N PRO A 419 -17.13 3.84 19.36
CA PRO A 419 -17.24 2.67 20.23
C PRO A 419 -18.64 2.52 20.85
N PRO A 420 -19.05 1.29 21.25
CA PRO A 420 -20.41 0.99 21.75
C PRO A 420 -20.88 1.89 22.91
N PHE A 421 -19.98 2.27 23.82
CA PHE A 421 -20.30 3.12 24.98
C PHE A 421 -20.54 4.60 24.63
N ALA A 422 -20.18 5.04 23.43
CA ALA A 422 -20.26 6.44 23.01
C ALA A 422 -21.55 6.76 22.23
N HIS A 423 -22.36 5.75 21.88
CA HIS A 423 -23.68 5.93 21.26
C HIS A 423 -24.66 6.61 22.23
N GLY A 424 -25.68 7.26 21.66
CA GLY A 424 -26.67 8.04 22.40
C GLY A 424 -26.68 9.48 21.93
N LYS A 425 -25.71 10.27 22.41
CA LYS A 425 -25.69 11.72 22.18
C LYS A 425 -25.53 12.09 20.69
N PRO A 426 -24.61 11.49 19.91
CA PRO A 426 -24.48 11.77 18.49
C PRO A 426 -25.78 11.53 17.69
N GLU A 427 -26.43 10.39 17.91
CA GLU A 427 -27.70 10.02 17.27
C GLU A 427 -28.79 11.04 17.63
N HIS A 428 -28.94 11.39 18.91
CA HIS A 428 -29.93 12.39 19.32
C HIS A 428 -29.70 13.76 18.66
N ASP A 429 -28.45 14.22 18.53
CA ASP A 429 -28.13 15.50 17.88
C ASP A 429 -28.49 15.49 16.38
N LEU A 430 -28.29 14.36 15.70
CA LEU A 430 -28.64 14.15 14.29
C LEU A 430 -30.15 14.06 14.11
N ILE A 431 -30.83 13.31 14.97
CA ILE A 431 -32.30 13.20 14.98
C ILE A 431 -32.92 14.57 15.20
N GLU A 432 -32.45 15.34 16.18
CA GLU A 432 -32.93 16.70 16.45
C GLU A 432 -32.86 17.58 15.19
N ARG A 433 -31.73 17.52 14.47
CA ARG A 433 -31.47 18.27 13.22
C ARG A 433 -32.14 17.67 11.98
N GLY A 434 -32.70 16.47 12.07
CA GLY A 434 -33.33 15.78 10.95
C GLY A 434 -32.34 15.27 9.90
N ILE A 435 -31.12 14.93 10.31
CA ILE A 435 -30.04 14.47 9.43
C ILE A 435 -30.06 12.94 9.35
N PRO A 436 -30.18 12.33 8.15
CA PRO A 436 -29.99 10.89 7.94
C PRO A 436 -28.64 10.39 8.45
N PHE A 437 -28.59 9.15 8.95
CA PHE A 437 -27.32 8.61 9.44
C PHE A 437 -27.15 7.11 9.27
N PHE A 438 -25.91 6.72 9.02
CA PHE A 438 -25.42 5.35 9.07
C PHE A 438 -24.77 5.13 10.43
N VAL A 439 -25.06 4.01 11.08
CA VAL A 439 -24.47 3.68 12.38
C VAL A 439 -23.80 2.31 12.36
N GLU A 440 -22.55 2.25 12.80
CA GLU A 440 -21.87 0.98 12.99
C GLU A 440 -22.48 0.19 14.15
N LYS A 441 -22.45 -1.13 14.02
CA LYS A 441 -22.99 -2.03 15.06
C LYS A 441 -21.99 -2.14 16.23
N PRO A 442 -22.49 -2.36 17.47
CA PRO A 442 -23.88 -2.41 17.90
C PRO A 442 -24.48 -1.02 18.15
N VAL A 443 -25.80 -0.90 18.02
CA VAL A 443 -26.53 0.38 18.11
C VAL A 443 -26.46 1.09 19.49
N SER A 444 -26.15 0.37 20.57
CA SER A 444 -25.86 0.91 21.91
C SER A 444 -25.36 -0.22 22.82
N LEU A 445 -24.95 0.10 24.05
CA LEU A 445 -24.88 -0.87 25.16
C LEU A 445 -26.08 -0.79 26.11
N HIS A 446 -26.78 0.34 26.09
CA HIS A 446 -27.91 0.63 26.96
C HIS A 446 -29.20 0.47 26.18
N LEU A 447 -29.95 -0.60 26.48
CA LEU A 447 -31.19 -0.92 25.77
C LEU A 447 -32.20 0.25 25.76
N PRO A 448 -32.47 0.96 26.88
CA PRO A 448 -33.40 2.09 26.86
C PRO A 448 -32.99 3.17 25.86
N THR A 449 -31.70 3.50 25.78
CA THR A 449 -31.18 4.48 24.82
C THR A 449 -31.41 4.02 23.37
N ALA A 450 -31.14 2.76 23.06
CA ALA A 450 -31.39 2.23 21.71
C ALA A 450 -32.89 2.22 21.35
N GLU A 451 -33.76 1.93 22.33
CA GLU A 451 -35.22 1.98 22.16
C GLU A 451 -35.73 3.41 21.92
N GLU A 452 -35.23 4.37 22.69
CA GLU A 452 -35.51 5.80 22.52
C GLU A 452 -35.06 6.30 21.15
N ILE A 453 -33.85 5.95 20.70
CA ILE A 453 -33.34 6.32 19.38
C ILE A 453 -34.21 5.71 18.27
N SER A 454 -34.48 4.40 18.33
CA SER A 454 -35.32 3.72 17.34
C SER A 454 -36.70 4.37 17.23
N ALA A 455 -37.36 4.63 18.36
CA ALA A 455 -38.66 5.29 18.39
C ALA A 455 -38.60 6.71 17.78
N ALA A 456 -37.53 7.47 18.05
CA ALA A 456 -37.36 8.82 17.52
C ALA A 456 -37.03 8.84 16.01
N VAL A 457 -36.24 7.88 15.52
CA VAL A 457 -35.98 7.68 14.08
C VAL A 457 -37.28 7.39 13.33
N ILE A 458 -38.09 6.45 13.85
CA ILE A 458 -39.40 6.09 13.28
C ILE A 458 -40.35 7.29 13.29
N ALA A 459 -40.45 8.00 14.42
CA ALA A 459 -41.33 9.15 14.57
C ALA A 459 -41.00 10.29 13.59
N LYS A 460 -39.72 10.48 13.26
CA LYS A 460 -39.28 11.47 12.27
C LYS A 460 -39.26 10.96 10.83
N GLY A 461 -39.40 9.66 10.60
CA GLY A 461 -39.25 9.06 9.27
C GLY A 461 -37.84 9.23 8.68
N LEU A 462 -36.81 9.21 9.53
CA LEU A 462 -35.42 9.41 9.09
C LEU A 462 -34.87 8.18 8.37
N ILE A 463 -34.07 8.42 7.33
CA ILE A 463 -33.32 7.38 6.64
C ILE A 463 -32.13 6.99 7.51
N THR A 464 -32.10 5.73 7.94
CA THR A 464 -31.01 5.16 8.74
C THR A 464 -30.64 3.77 8.26
N ALA A 465 -29.35 3.45 8.31
CA ALA A 465 -28.81 2.12 8.07
C ALA A 465 -27.88 1.70 9.21
N VAL A 466 -27.82 0.40 9.49
CA VAL A 466 -26.90 -0.18 10.48
C VAL A 466 -25.95 -1.17 9.80
N GLY A 467 -24.66 -1.11 10.15
CA GLY A 467 -23.53 -1.83 9.53
C GLY A 467 -23.51 -3.36 9.63
N TYR A 468 -24.64 -4.03 9.36
CA TYR A 468 -24.74 -5.48 9.22
C TYR A 468 -24.45 -5.92 7.77
N HIS A 469 -23.27 -5.54 7.27
CA HIS A 469 -22.86 -5.73 5.88
C HIS A 469 -22.95 -7.18 5.37
N TRP A 470 -22.90 -8.20 6.24
CA TRP A 470 -23.08 -9.60 5.83
C TRP A 470 -24.40 -9.86 5.11
N ARG A 471 -25.45 -9.07 5.39
CA ARG A 471 -26.72 -9.15 4.66
C ARG A 471 -26.59 -8.79 3.17
N TYR A 472 -25.50 -8.15 2.76
CA TYR A 472 -25.23 -7.72 1.38
C TYR A 472 -24.30 -8.69 0.61
N LEU A 473 -23.94 -9.82 1.22
CA LEU A 473 -23.23 -10.91 0.55
C LEU A 473 -24.18 -11.65 -0.39
N ASP A 474 -23.77 -11.88 -1.63
CA ASP A 474 -24.54 -12.63 -2.63
C ASP A 474 -24.72 -14.11 -2.24
N ILE A 475 -23.72 -14.68 -1.55
CA ILE A 475 -23.79 -16.02 -0.94
C ILE A 475 -24.89 -16.14 0.12
N VAL A 476 -25.29 -15.03 0.78
CA VAL A 476 -26.43 -15.03 1.72
C VAL A 476 -27.75 -15.13 0.96
N ASP A 477 -27.89 -14.43 -0.17
CA ASP A 477 -29.08 -14.55 -1.03
C ASP A 477 -29.18 -15.96 -1.64
N GLU A 478 -28.05 -16.59 -1.99
CA GLU A 478 -28.01 -17.99 -2.42
C GLU A 478 -28.46 -18.95 -1.30
N ALA A 479 -27.95 -18.78 -0.07
CA ALA A 479 -28.38 -19.59 1.06
C ALA A 479 -29.89 -19.43 1.32
N ARG A 480 -30.44 -18.20 1.23
CA ARG A 480 -31.88 -17.95 1.33
C ARG A 480 -32.67 -18.71 0.27
N ALA A 481 -32.24 -18.68 -0.99
CA ALA A 481 -32.89 -19.37 -2.09
C ALA A 481 -32.89 -20.90 -1.89
N LEU A 482 -31.77 -21.48 -1.44
CA LEU A 482 -31.68 -22.93 -1.17
C LEU A 482 -32.61 -23.37 -0.02
N LEU A 483 -32.85 -22.49 0.95
CA LEU A 483 -33.65 -22.78 2.14
C LEU A 483 -35.14 -22.45 1.98
N GLU A 484 -35.54 -21.74 0.92
CA GLU A 484 -36.92 -21.27 0.70
C GLU A 484 -37.93 -22.43 0.70
N ASN A 485 -37.59 -23.53 0.01
CA ASN A 485 -38.44 -24.73 -0.10
C ASN A 485 -37.92 -25.92 0.72
N ASN A 486 -36.80 -25.75 1.43
CA ASN A 486 -36.19 -26.77 2.29
C ASN A 486 -35.67 -26.10 3.58
N PRO A 487 -36.56 -25.75 4.51
CA PRO A 487 -36.20 -24.95 5.67
C PRO A 487 -35.21 -25.70 6.57
N ALA A 488 -34.27 -24.93 7.12
CA ALA A 488 -33.32 -25.45 8.09
C ALA A 488 -34.04 -26.07 9.30
N GLN A 489 -33.36 -27.00 9.97
CA GLN A 489 -33.82 -27.65 11.21
C GLN A 489 -32.80 -27.43 12.33
N LEU A 490 -31.52 -27.37 11.99
CA LEU A 490 -30.41 -27.23 12.93
C LEU A 490 -29.39 -26.20 12.41
N LEU A 491 -28.86 -25.39 13.32
CA LEU A 491 -27.84 -24.37 13.06
C LEU A 491 -26.71 -24.47 14.09
N SER A 492 -25.46 -24.36 13.63
CA SER A 492 -24.28 -24.19 14.48
C SER A 492 -23.47 -22.98 14.00
N GLY A 493 -23.41 -21.92 14.82
CA GLY A 493 -22.63 -20.71 14.53
C GLY A 493 -21.34 -20.67 15.33
N TYR A 494 -20.29 -20.12 14.74
CA TYR A 494 -18.99 -19.98 15.40
C TYR A 494 -18.36 -18.62 15.10
N TRP A 495 -17.82 -17.96 16.13
CA TRP A 495 -16.94 -16.79 16.01
C TRP A 495 -15.67 -17.05 16.82
N LEU A 496 -14.64 -17.60 16.17
CA LEU A 496 -13.43 -18.07 16.82
C LEU A 496 -12.25 -17.20 16.40
N ASP A 497 -11.83 -16.32 17.30
CA ASP A 497 -10.93 -15.23 16.96
C ASP A 497 -10.02 -14.84 18.13
N SER A 498 -9.20 -13.83 17.90
CA SER A 498 -8.34 -13.17 18.88
C SER A 498 -9.03 -12.09 19.69
N THR A 499 -8.39 -11.68 20.79
CA THR A 499 -8.86 -10.56 21.62
C THR A 499 -8.52 -9.26 20.88
N PRO A 500 -9.51 -8.40 20.57
CA PRO A 500 -9.25 -7.13 19.93
C PRO A 500 -8.27 -6.25 20.72
N PRO A 501 -7.31 -5.59 20.06
CA PRO A 501 -6.30 -4.75 20.73
C PRO A 501 -6.82 -3.53 21.51
N PRO A 502 -7.90 -2.83 21.12
CA PRO A 502 -8.31 -1.62 21.84
C PRO A 502 -8.74 -1.91 23.28
N GLU A 503 -8.16 -1.20 24.25
CA GLU A 503 -8.41 -1.45 25.68
C GLU A 503 -9.88 -1.32 26.08
N TRP A 504 -10.63 -0.40 25.46
CA TRP A 504 -12.06 -0.26 25.72
C TRP A 504 -12.85 -1.54 25.38
N TRP A 505 -12.35 -2.36 24.45
CA TRP A 505 -13.00 -3.62 24.10
C TRP A 505 -12.96 -4.61 25.26
N TRP A 506 -11.89 -4.58 26.06
CA TRP A 506 -11.65 -5.53 27.15
C TRP A 506 -12.60 -5.33 28.33
N LYS A 507 -13.32 -4.20 28.36
CA LYS A 507 -14.17 -3.76 29.46
C LYS A 507 -15.65 -4.04 29.15
N GLN A 508 -16.30 -4.80 30.01
CA GLN A 508 -17.68 -5.26 29.87
C GLN A 508 -18.68 -4.11 29.82
N ASP A 509 -18.42 -3.04 30.57
CA ASP A 509 -19.21 -1.80 30.60
C ASP A 509 -18.96 -0.90 29.38
N LYS A 510 -17.91 -1.15 28.58
CA LYS A 510 -17.58 -0.37 27.38
C LYS A 510 -17.80 -1.08 26.05
N SER A 511 -17.77 -2.41 26.01
CA SER A 511 -17.95 -3.18 24.76
C SER A 511 -19.12 -4.14 24.79
N GLY A 512 -19.55 -4.57 25.98
CA GLY A 512 -20.52 -5.65 26.12
C GLY A 512 -19.93 -7.06 25.89
N GLY A 513 -18.68 -7.17 25.44
CA GLY A 513 -18.00 -8.42 25.10
C GLY A 513 -18.31 -8.93 23.70
N GLN A 514 -17.65 -10.04 23.34
CA GLN A 514 -17.62 -10.56 21.96
C GLN A 514 -19.00 -10.85 21.36
N ILE A 515 -19.97 -11.31 22.15
CA ILE A 515 -21.32 -11.61 21.64
C ILE A 515 -22.09 -10.36 21.21
N ILE A 516 -21.84 -9.23 21.88
CA ILE A 516 -22.52 -7.95 21.61
C ILE A 516 -21.82 -7.20 20.48
N GLU A 517 -20.48 -7.22 20.45
CA GLU A 517 -19.72 -6.38 19.52
C GLU A 517 -19.37 -7.12 18.21
N GLN A 518 -18.88 -8.36 18.28
CA GLN A 518 -18.41 -9.09 17.09
C GLN A 518 -19.43 -10.12 16.59
N ALA A 519 -19.76 -11.12 17.43
CA ALA A 519 -20.62 -12.24 17.06
C ALA A 519 -22.12 -11.84 16.93
N THR A 520 -22.44 -10.57 17.13
CA THR A 520 -23.74 -9.99 16.77
C THR A 520 -24.06 -10.18 15.28
N HIS A 521 -23.06 -10.24 14.40
CA HIS A 521 -23.28 -10.60 12.99
C HIS A 521 -23.87 -12.01 12.82
N LEU A 522 -23.50 -12.98 13.66
CA LEU A 522 -24.08 -14.33 13.60
C LEU A 522 -25.53 -14.34 14.07
N LEU A 523 -25.83 -13.58 15.13
CA LEU A 523 -27.19 -13.42 15.64
C LEU A 523 -28.07 -12.73 14.60
N ASP A 524 -27.56 -11.68 13.97
CA ASP A 524 -28.22 -10.94 12.92
C ASP A 524 -28.48 -11.82 11.69
N LEU A 525 -27.45 -12.48 11.18
CA LEU A 525 -27.57 -13.33 10.00
C LEU A 525 -28.52 -14.51 10.25
N ALA A 526 -28.47 -15.11 11.45
CA ALA A 526 -29.41 -16.16 11.83
C ALA A 526 -30.86 -15.63 11.90
N ARG A 527 -31.07 -14.43 12.48
CA ARG A 527 -32.39 -13.77 12.45
C ARG A 527 -32.83 -13.48 11.02
N PHE A 528 -31.92 -13.04 10.16
CA PHE A 528 -32.19 -12.68 8.76
C PHE A 528 -32.62 -13.90 7.94
N LEU A 529 -31.97 -15.05 8.13
CA LEU A 529 -32.25 -16.31 7.42
C LEU A 529 -33.45 -17.08 7.98
N PHE A 530 -33.61 -17.15 9.31
CA PHE A 530 -34.50 -18.13 9.95
C PHE A 530 -35.66 -17.52 10.73
N GLY A 531 -35.75 -16.19 10.80
CA GLY A 531 -36.80 -15.47 11.54
C GLY A 531 -36.42 -15.16 12.98
N GLU A 532 -37.42 -14.84 13.83
CA GLU A 532 -37.17 -14.38 15.19
C GLU A 532 -36.92 -15.51 16.19
N VAL A 533 -36.10 -15.22 17.20
CA VAL A 533 -35.79 -16.13 18.31
C VAL A 533 -36.81 -15.93 19.43
N THR A 534 -37.40 -17.02 19.93
CA THR A 534 -38.41 -17.02 21.00
C THR A 534 -37.82 -17.37 22.37
N GLU A 535 -36.73 -18.14 22.41
CA GLU A 535 -36.07 -18.54 23.65
C GLU A 535 -34.56 -18.64 23.47
N VAL A 536 -33.81 -18.19 24.46
CA VAL A 536 -32.34 -18.26 24.49
C VAL A 536 -31.84 -18.78 25.83
N TYR A 537 -30.80 -19.61 25.78
CA TYR A 537 -30.04 -20.05 26.93
C TYR A 537 -28.55 -19.83 26.75
N GLY A 538 -27.97 -18.92 27.54
CA GLY A 538 -26.56 -18.53 27.47
C GLY A 538 -25.68 -19.16 28.54
N ARG A 539 -24.40 -19.35 28.22
CA ARG A 539 -23.32 -19.69 29.15
C ARG A 539 -22.05 -18.93 28.76
N VAL A 540 -21.30 -18.51 29.76
CA VAL A 540 -20.05 -17.76 29.59
C VAL A 540 -18.92 -18.39 30.40
N GLY A 541 -17.68 -18.21 29.93
CA GLY A 541 -16.46 -18.58 30.62
C GLY A 541 -15.44 -17.45 30.56
N HIS A 542 -14.72 -17.27 31.66
CA HIS A 542 -13.64 -16.29 31.78
C HIS A 542 -12.29 -17.01 31.92
N LYS A 543 -11.26 -16.38 31.36
CA LYS A 543 -9.88 -16.82 31.50
C LYS A 543 -8.98 -15.60 31.61
N ASP A 544 -8.14 -15.58 32.64
CA ASP A 544 -7.14 -14.52 32.79
C ASP A 544 -6.17 -14.53 31.62
N ARG A 545 -5.90 -13.34 31.08
CA ARG A 545 -4.97 -13.14 29.96
C ARG A 545 -3.89 -12.12 30.36
N PRO A 546 -2.65 -12.54 30.63
CA PRO A 546 -1.56 -11.64 31.00
C PRO A 546 -1.29 -10.53 29.98
N ASP A 547 -1.47 -10.83 28.69
CA ASP A 547 -1.26 -9.89 27.59
C ASP A 547 -2.36 -8.81 27.50
N PHE A 548 -3.46 -8.96 28.23
CA PHE A 548 -4.64 -8.08 28.21
C PHE A 548 -5.03 -7.71 29.66
N PRO A 549 -4.24 -6.87 30.33
CA PRO A 549 -4.43 -6.58 31.76
C PRO A 549 -5.79 -5.92 32.02
N GLY A 550 -6.54 -6.50 32.97
CA GLY A 550 -7.85 -5.99 33.35
C GLY A 550 -8.97 -6.31 32.36
N LEU A 551 -8.82 -7.33 31.52
CA LEU A 551 -9.91 -7.89 30.72
C LEU A 551 -10.98 -8.53 31.62
N ASP A 552 -12.22 -8.05 31.53
CA ASP A 552 -13.35 -8.53 32.36
C ASP A 552 -14.54 -9.05 31.52
N VAL A 553 -14.48 -8.93 30.19
CA VAL A 553 -15.43 -9.55 29.27
C VAL A 553 -15.31 -11.09 29.29
N PRO A 554 -16.38 -11.83 28.99
CA PRO A 554 -16.30 -13.26 28.74
C PRO A 554 -15.33 -13.61 27.62
N THR A 555 -14.41 -14.53 27.88
CA THR A 555 -13.46 -15.04 26.87
C THR A 555 -14.04 -16.15 26.00
N ALA A 556 -15.09 -16.80 26.47
CA ALA A 556 -15.84 -17.81 25.74
C ALA A 556 -17.34 -17.66 26.04
N THR A 557 -18.18 -17.73 25.01
CA THR A 557 -19.64 -17.67 25.13
C THR A 557 -20.26 -18.80 24.31
N THR A 558 -21.31 -19.42 24.83
CA THR A 558 -22.18 -20.30 24.05
C THR A 558 -23.64 -19.95 24.31
N ALA A 559 -24.46 -20.03 23.27
CA ALA A 559 -25.88 -19.70 23.33
C ALA A 559 -26.69 -20.73 22.54
N SER A 560 -27.64 -21.38 23.20
CA SER A 560 -28.66 -22.20 22.54
C SER A 560 -29.89 -21.35 22.27
N LEU A 561 -30.37 -21.36 21.02
CA LEU A 561 -31.50 -20.54 20.56
C LEU A 561 -32.61 -21.42 20.02
N THR A 562 -33.85 -21.01 20.26
CA THR A 562 -35.05 -21.57 19.62
C THR A 562 -35.72 -20.49 18.79
N PHE A 563 -35.89 -20.74 17.50
CA PHE A 563 -36.58 -19.84 16.58
C PHE A 563 -38.08 -20.12 16.55
N GLN A 564 -38.87 -19.10 16.22
CA GLN A 564 -40.32 -19.24 16.00
C GLN A 564 -40.68 -20.27 14.92
N THR A 565 -39.76 -20.50 13.97
CA THR A 565 -39.87 -21.48 12.89
C THR A 565 -39.64 -22.93 13.35
N GLY A 566 -39.18 -23.12 14.60
CA GLY A 566 -38.80 -24.43 15.15
C GLY A 566 -37.32 -24.78 14.97
N VAL A 567 -36.53 -23.96 14.27
CA VAL A 567 -35.08 -24.14 14.14
C VAL A 567 -34.44 -24.09 15.53
N ILE A 568 -33.56 -25.05 15.80
CA ILE A 568 -32.72 -25.06 16.99
C ILE A 568 -31.29 -24.67 16.59
N ALA A 569 -30.70 -23.72 17.31
CA ALA A 569 -29.35 -23.26 17.02
C ALA A 569 -28.44 -23.32 18.24
N ASN A 570 -27.15 -23.50 17.99
CA ASN A 570 -26.10 -23.24 18.95
C ASN A 570 -25.09 -22.25 18.37
N ILE A 571 -24.82 -21.15 19.06
CA ILE A 571 -23.79 -20.17 18.67
C ILE A 571 -22.70 -20.20 19.72
N ALA A 572 -21.45 -20.38 19.29
CA ALA A 572 -20.27 -20.33 20.13
C ALA A 572 -19.34 -19.19 19.70
N SER A 573 -18.76 -18.48 20.67
CA SER A 573 -17.73 -17.48 20.40
C SER A 573 -16.55 -17.63 21.37
N THR A 574 -15.35 -17.37 20.89
CA THR A 574 -14.16 -17.20 21.73
C THR A 574 -13.25 -16.13 21.17
N CYS A 575 -12.63 -15.35 22.07
CA CYS A 575 -11.59 -14.38 21.72
C CYS A 575 -10.21 -14.85 22.17
N LEU A 576 -10.04 -16.14 22.48
CA LEU A 576 -8.81 -16.68 23.07
C LEU A 576 -7.69 -16.93 22.06
N LEU A 577 -7.98 -16.92 20.76
CA LEU A 577 -7.03 -17.37 19.77
C LEU A 577 -5.97 -16.27 19.53
N GLY A 578 -4.76 -16.65 19.16
CA GLY A 578 -3.73 -15.67 18.78
C GLY A 578 -3.87 -15.19 17.33
N TRP A 579 -4.92 -15.65 16.63
CA TRP A 579 -5.15 -15.49 15.20
C TRP A 579 -6.64 -15.60 14.90
N ASN A 580 -7.05 -15.17 13.71
CA ASN A 580 -8.42 -15.33 13.22
C ASN A 580 -8.58 -16.76 12.70
N HIS A 581 -9.45 -17.57 13.31
CA HIS A 581 -9.57 -18.98 12.94
C HIS A 581 -10.75 -19.24 12.01
N ARG A 582 -11.97 -18.99 12.48
CA ARG A 582 -13.18 -19.32 11.72
C ARG A 582 -14.38 -18.52 12.19
N VAL A 583 -15.14 -17.97 11.25
CA VAL A 583 -16.38 -17.27 11.53
C VAL A 583 -17.45 -17.68 10.51
N GLY A 584 -18.66 -18.00 10.96
CA GLY A 584 -19.75 -18.38 10.06
C GLY A 584 -20.85 -19.22 10.70
N LEU A 585 -21.70 -19.77 9.85
CA LEU A 585 -22.86 -20.61 10.16
C LEU A 585 -22.76 -21.95 9.44
N HIS A 586 -23.03 -23.04 10.16
CA HIS A 586 -23.31 -24.37 9.64
C HIS A 586 -24.81 -24.64 9.74
N ILE A 587 -25.46 -24.80 8.60
CA ILE A 587 -26.91 -24.86 8.46
C ILE A 587 -27.27 -26.26 7.94
N PHE A 588 -28.24 -26.92 8.56
CA PHE A 588 -28.67 -28.27 8.19
C PHE A 588 -30.17 -28.31 7.90
N ALA A 589 -30.53 -28.81 6.72
CA ALA A 589 -31.90 -29.08 6.26
C ALA A 589 -31.99 -30.52 5.73
N ASP A 590 -33.16 -30.94 5.20
CA ASP A 590 -33.30 -32.30 4.66
C ASP A 590 -32.31 -32.52 3.50
N ARG A 591 -31.38 -33.47 3.67
CA ARG A 591 -30.34 -33.84 2.67
C ARG A 591 -29.50 -32.66 2.16
N LEU A 592 -29.35 -31.62 2.97
CA LEU A 592 -28.62 -30.40 2.63
C LEU A 592 -27.86 -29.89 3.85
N ALA A 593 -26.54 -29.68 3.69
CA ALA A 593 -25.72 -28.95 4.65
C ALA A 593 -25.07 -27.76 3.95
N ILE A 594 -25.17 -26.58 4.56
CA ILE A 594 -24.55 -25.35 4.07
C ILE A 594 -23.56 -24.86 5.12
N GLU A 595 -22.33 -24.59 4.72
CA GLU A 595 -21.42 -23.75 5.50
C GLU A 595 -21.34 -22.37 4.85
N LEU A 596 -21.63 -21.33 5.62
CA LEU A 596 -21.70 -19.95 5.17
C LEU A 596 -20.79 -19.08 6.05
N THR A 597 -19.80 -18.45 5.44
CA THR A 597 -18.84 -17.56 6.12
C THR A 597 -18.96 -16.12 5.60
N ASP A 598 -18.07 -15.23 6.04
CA ASP A 598 -17.94 -13.87 5.50
C ASP A 598 -17.35 -13.83 4.08
N ARG A 599 -16.89 -14.97 3.55
CA ARG A 599 -16.14 -15.04 2.28
C ARG A 599 -16.66 -16.07 1.30
N GLU A 600 -17.29 -17.13 1.79
CA GLU A 600 -17.64 -18.28 0.96
C GLU A 600 -18.88 -19.02 1.46
N ILE A 601 -19.50 -19.75 0.53
CA ILE A 601 -20.54 -20.74 0.78
C ILE A 601 -20.06 -22.11 0.30
N MET A 602 -20.26 -23.13 1.13
CA MET A 602 -20.09 -24.53 0.78
C MET A 602 -21.45 -25.23 0.87
N VAL A 603 -21.81 -25.98 -0.15
CA VAL A 603 -23.11 -26.67 -0.24
C VAL A 603 -22.88 -28.18 -0.40
N ASP A 604 -23.18 -28.96 0.62
CA ASP A 604 -23.05 -30.43 0.62
C ASP A 604 -24.43 -31.09 0.50
N VAL A 605 -24.62 -31.85 -0.57
CA VAL A 605 -25.82 -32.67 -0.83
C VAL A 605 -25.51 -34.17 -0.86
N GLY A 606 -24.35 -34.57 -0.32
CA GLY A 606 -23.89 -35.96 -0.28
C GLY A 606 -23.14 -36.43 -1.53
N SER A 607 -22.91 -35.56 -2.51
CA SER A 607 -22.16 -35.83 -3.76
C SER A 607 -20.86 -35.03 -3.90
N GLY A 608 -20.44 -34.35 -2.82
CA GLY A 608 -19.26 -33.47 -2.81
C GLY A 608 -19.54 -32.20 -2.02
N ARG A 609 -18.48 -31.41 -1.80
CA ARG A 609 -18.51 -30.15 -1.03
C ARG A 609 -18.00 -28.99 -1.89
N PRO A 610 -18.72 -28.61 -2.96
CA PRO A 610 -18.37 -27.43 -3.74
C PRO A 610 -18.35 -26.19 -2.84
N VAL A 611 -17.31 -25.37 -3.01
CA VAL A 611 -17.13 -24.09 -2.31
C VAL A 611 -17.18 -22.98 -3.36
N ARG A 612 -17.90 -21.90 -3.06
CA ARG A 612 -17.99 -20.70 -3.90
C ARG A 612 -17.68 -19.47 -3.05
N ALA A 613 -16.78 -18.63 -3.53
CA ALA A 613 -16.49 -17.34 -2.91
C ALA A 613 -17.62 -16.31 -3.18
N ALA A 614 -17.81 -15.37 -2.26
CA ALA A 614 -18.67 -14.21 -2.43
C ALA A 614 -18.15 -13.30 -3.55
N ASP A 615 -19.06 -12.68 -4.30
CA ASP A 615 -18.74 -11.72 -5.36
C ASP A 615 -19.05 -10.29 -4.91
N GLY A 616 -18.13 -9.36 -5.19
CA GLY A 616 -18.20 -7.94 -4.81
C GLY A 616 -17.99 -7.65 -3.32
N ASP A 617 -17.73 -6.38 -2.97
CA ASP A 617 -17.60 -5.95 -1.57
C ASP A 617 -18.99 -5.68 -0.94
N PRO A 618 -19.38 -6.39 0.14
CA PRO A 618 -20.66 -6.14 0.80
C PRO A 618 -20.77 -4.74 1.43
N VAL A 619 -19.66 -4.14 1.87
CA VAL A 619 -19.68 -2.78 2.45
C VAL A 619 -19.88 -1.74 1.34
N TRP A 620 -19.35 -1.97 0.13
CA TRP A 620 -19.63 -1.12 -1.03
C TRP A 620 -21.13 -1.05 -1.33
N ARG A 621 -21.81 -2.21 -1.29
CA ARG A 621 -23.25 -2.30 -1.55
C ARG A 621 -24.06 -1.61 -0.45
N GLU A 622 -23.68 -1.84 0.79
CA GLU A 622 -24.30 -1.21 1.96
C GLU A 622 -24.18 0.32 1.91
N ASP A 623 -22.99 0.84 1.62
CA ASP A 623 -22.75 2.28 1.49
C ASP A 623 -23.51 2.88 0.29
N ARG A 624 -23.51 2.19 -0.86
CA ARG A 624 -24.25 2.64 -2.05
C ARG A 624 -25.75 2.73 -1.77
N ASP A 625 -26.35 1.70 -1.18
CA ASP A 625 -27.77 1.67 -0.85
C ASP A 625 -28.14 2.76 0.18
N PHE A 626 -27.26 3.06 1.14
CA PHE A 626 -27.47 4.18 2.07
C PHE A 626 -27.41 5.54 1.37
N VAL A 627 -26.39 5.81 0.55
CA VAL A 627 -26.25 7.07 -0.18
C VAL A 627 -27.42 7.26 -1.17
N ASP A 628 -27.84 6.22 -1.88
CA ASP A 628 -28.99 6.29 -2.80
C ASP A 628 -30.28 6.63 -2.07
N ALA A 629 -30.51 6.04 -0.89
CA ALA A 629 -31.67 6.37 -0.07
C ALA A 629 -31.63 7.85 0.38
N VAL A 630 -30.49 8.34 0.87
CA VAL A 630 -30.31 9.76 1.28
C VAL A 630 -30.61 10.72 0.14
N ARG A 631 -30.24 10.37 -1.09
CA ARG A 631 -30.52 11.16 -2.31
C ARG A 631 -31.98 11.12 -2.76
N GLY A 632 -32.84 10.35 -2.08
CA GLY A 632 -34.25 10.17 -2.43
C GLY A 632 -34.52 9.06 -3.45
N GLY A 633 -33.56 8.16 -3.66
CA GLY A 633 -33.73 6.94 -4.47
C GLY A 633 -34.58 5.88 -3.79
N GLU A 634 -34.71 4.72 -4.43
CA GLU A 634 -35.38 3.56 -3.83
C GLU A 634 -34.62 3.11 -2.57
N ASN A 635 -35.31 2.97 -1.45
CA ASN A 635 -34.69 2.53 -0.20
C ASN A 635 -34.46 1.00 -0.22
N ARG A 636 -33.21 0.60 -0.45
CA ARG A 636 -32.76 -0.80 -0.51
C ARG A 636 -32.02 -1.27 0.74
N ILE A 637 -31.98 -0.43 1.78
CA ILE A 637 -31.29 -0.70 3.05
C ILE A 637 -31.81 -2.02 3.64
N ARG A 638 -30.89 -2.98 3.82
CA ARG A 638 -31.22 -4.33 4.31
C ARG A 638 -31.30 -4.46 5.83
N CYS A 639 -30.82 -3.46 6.58
CA CYS A 639 -30.91 -3.43 8.04
C CYS A 639 -31.23 -2.01 8.54
N SER A 640 -32.47 -1.81 8.97
CA SER A 640 -32.91 -0.57 9.62
C SER A 640 -32.44 -0.51 11.08
N TYR A 641 -32.51 0.66 11.70
CA TYR A 641 -32.23 0.81 13.14
C TYR A 641 -33.15 -0.08 14.00
N GLU A 642 -34.43 -0.18 13.64
CA GLU A 642 -35.40 -1.02 14.35
C GLU A 642 -35.04 -2.52 14.27
N ASP A 643 -34.61 -3.00 13.10
CA ASP A 643 -34.23 -4.41 12.95
C ASP A 643 -32.90 -4.72 13.65
N ALA A 644 -31.95 -3.79 13.62
CA ALA A 644 -30.72 -3.88 14.40
C ALA A 644 -30.98 -3.89 15.92
N LEU A 645 -31.94 -3.09 16.41
CA LEU A 645 -32.36 -3.09 17.81
C LEU A 645 -32.88 -4.47 18.24
N ALA A 646 -33.61 -5.18 17.37
CA ALA A 646 -34.05 -6.54 17.66
C ALA A 646 -32.87 -7.54 17.75
N THR A 647 -31.85 -7.42 16.89
CA THR A 647 -30.60 -8.20 17.03
C THR A 647 -29.92 -7.86 18.35
N HIS A 648 -29.88 -6.58 18.72
CA HIS A 648 -29.26 -6.12 19.94
C HIS A 648 -29.98 -6.65 21.20
N ARG A 649 -31.32 -6.65 21.21
CA ARG A 649 -32.13 -7.29 22.28
C ARG A 649 -31.79 -8.77 22.44
N LEU A 650 -31.62 -9.49 21.33
CA LEU A 650 -31.21 -10.90 21.36
C LEU A 650 -29.81 -11.06 21.97
N ALA A 651 -28.83 -10.26 21.56
CA ALA A 651 -27.48 -10.31 22.10
C ALA A 651 -27.44 -10.01 23.62
N LEU A 652 -28.21 -9.02 24.07
CA LEU A 652 -28.38 -8.72 25.49
C LEU A 652 -29.09 -9.84 26.25
N ALA A 653 -30.07 -10.51 25.63
CA ALA A 653 -30.77 -11.64 26.22
C ALA A 653 -29.87 -12.87 26.40
N VAL A 654 -28.93 -13.13 25.46
CA VAL A 654 -27.88 -14.15 25.64
C VAL A 654 -27.10 -13.87 26.91
N MET A 655 -26.61 -12.63 27.08
CA MET A 655 -25.83 -12.24 28.25
C MET A 655 -26.65 -12.23 29.54
N SER A 656 -27.92 -11.82 29.47
CA SER A 656 -28.85 -11.87 30.60
C SER A 656 -29.10 -13.30 31.05
N SER A 657 -29.35 -14.21 30.11
CA SER A 657 -29.53 -15.64 30.37
C SER A 657 -28.26 -16.25 30.99
N ALA A 658 -27.08 -15.91 30.46
CA ALA A 658 -25.81 -16.39 30.98
C ALA A 658 -25.58 -15.96 32.44
N ARG A 659 -25.90 -14.70 32.78
CA ARG A 659 -25.80 -14.18 34.16
C ARG A 659 -26.82 -14.82 35.10
N ALA A 660 -28.08 -14.94 34.67
CA ALA A 660 -29.16 -15.50 35.48
C ALA A 660 -29.09 -17.03 35.61
N GLY A 661 -28.36 -17.69 34.71
CA GLY A 661 -28.23 -19.14 34.63
C GLY A 661 -29.52 -19.86 34.23
N LYS A 662 -30.48 -19.17 33.60
CA LYS A 662 -31.82 -19.67 33.22
C LYS A 662 -32.17 -19.24 31.79
N PRO A 663 -33.05 -19.98 31.07
CA PRO A 663 -33.55 -19.55 29.78
C PRO A 663 -34.29 -18.20 29.87
N VAL A 664 -34.12 -17.36 28.86
CA VAL A 664 -34.85 -16.10 28.69
C VAL A 664 -35.78 -16.27 27.50
N ARG A 665 -37.06 -15.97 27.71
CA ARG A 665 -38.05 -15.91 26.63
C ARG A 665 -38.14 -14.49 26.09
N LEU A 666 -38.17 -14.39 24.77
CA LEU A 666 -38.29 -13.14 24.04
C LEU A 666 -39.71 -13.03 23.49
N GLU A 667 -40.28 -11.83 23.55
CA GLU A 667 -41.52 -11.55 22.82
C GLU A 667 -41.18 -11.49 21.33
N ALA A 668 -41.72 -12.44 20.56
CA ALA A 668 -41.61 -12.45 19.10
C ALA A 668 -42.57 -11.40 18.51
N ALA A 669 -42.27 -10.12 18.75
CA ALA A 669 -42.94 -9.05 18.02
C ALA A 669 -42.47 -9.12 16.56
N PRO A 670 -43.36 -9.22 15.56
CA PRO A 670 -42.96 -9.21 14.17
C PRO A 670 -42.34 -7.85 13.85
N VAL A 671 -41.02 -7.81 13.63
CA VAL A 671 -40.37 -6.65 13.03
C VAL A 671 -40.82 -6.63 11.55
N PRO A 672 -41.48 -5.58 11.06
CA PRO A 672 -41.86 -5.49 9.66
C PRO A 672 -40.59 -5.46 8.81
N ARG A 673 -40.28 -6.56 8.14
CA ARG A 673 -39.16 -6.61 7.18
C ARG A 673 -39.70 -6.31 5.79
N THR A 674 -39.19 -5.26 5.17
CA THR A 674 -39.41 -5.00 3.74
C THR A 674 -38.89 -6.19 2.93
N PRO A 675 -39.55 -6.58 1.82
CA PRO A 675 -39.00 -7.56 0.90
C PRO A 675 -37.55 -7.20 0.53
N VAL A 676 -36.65 -8.19 0.60
CA VAL A 676 -35.23 -7.96 0.34
C VAL A 676 -35.06 -7.54 -1.11
N ALA A 677 -34.63 -6.29 -1.32
CA ALA A 677 -34.31 -5.81 -2.65
C ALA A 677 -33.13 -6.63 -3.24
N PRO A 678 -33.09 -6.88 -4.56
CA PRO A 678 -31.93 -7.52 -5.20
C PRO A 678 -30.63 -6.81 -4.82
N LEU A 679 -29.47 -7.46 -4.93
CA LEU A 679 -28.20 -6.77 -4.73
C LEU A 679 -27.91 -5.84 -5.92
N ILE A 680 -27.35 -4.67 -5.63
CA ILE A 680 -26.66 -3.90 -6.67
C ILE A 680 -25.29 -4.54 -6.86
N HIS A 681 -24.96 -4.89 -8.10
CA HIS A 681 -23.60 -5.28 -8.41
C HIS A 681 -22.77 -4.00 -8.45
N GLN A 682 -21.72 -3.96 -7.62
CA GLN A 682 -20.64 -2.99 -7.77
C GLN A 682 -20.32 -2.95 -9.27
N PRO A 683 -20.36 -1.78 -9.93
CA PRO A 683 -19.89 -1.66 -11.28
C PRO A 683 -18.50 -2.27 -11.26
N ARG A 684 -18.35 -3.44 -11.90
CA ARG A 684 -17.03 -3.84 -12.33
C ARG A 684 -16.60 -2.64 -13.13
N SER A 685 -15.51 -2.00 -12.72
CA SER A 685 -14.81 -1.16 -13.65
C SER A 685 -14.67 -2.03 -14.91
N GLU A 686 -15.48 -1.73 -15.95
CA GLU A 686 -14.86 -1.42 -17.22
C GLU A 686 -13.80 -0.43 -16.78
N GLU A 687 -12.59 -0.92 -16.53
CA GLU A 687 -11.50 0.00 -16.36
C GLU A 687 -11.64 0.91 -17.58
N PRO A 688 -11.85 2.22 -17.41
CA PRO A 688 -11.42 3.10 -18.46
C PRO A 688 -9.96 2.69 -18.58
N GLN A 689 -9.61 1.97 -19.67
CA GLN A 689 -8.27 1.44 -19.90
C GLN A 689 -7.36 2.46 -19.28
N ALA A 690 -6.81 2.13 -18.10
CA ALA A 690 -5.90 3.04 -17.47
C ALA A 690 -4.90 3.26 -18.61
N VAL A 691 -4.73 4.51 -19.04
CA VAL A 691 -3.66 4.77 -19.98
C VAL A 691 -2.46 4.36 -19.17
N MET A 692 -2.01 3.11 -19.43
CA MET A 692 -1.06 2.44 -18.57
C MET A 692 0.08 3.43 -18.41
N PRO A 693 0.52 3.72 -17.16
CA PRO A 693 1.54 4.73 -16.95
C PRO A 693 2.66 4.54 -17.98
N PRO A 694 3.16 5.58 -18.67
CA PRO A 694 3.99 5.40 -19.85
C PRO A 694 5.09 4.36 -19.64
N GLY A 695 5.03 3.29 -20.43
CA GLY A 695 5.95 2.17 -20.32
C GLY A 695 5.53 1.05 -19.36
N HIS A 696 4.33 1.04 -18.77
CA HIS A 696 3.74 -0.13 -18.11
C HIS A 696 3.11 -1.10 -19.15
N ARG A 697 2.93 -2.37 -18.80
CA ARG A 697 2.27 -3.40 -19.63
C ARG A 697 1.53 -4.45 -18.79
N HIS A 698 0.51 -5.07 -19.37
CA HIS A 698 -0.13 -6.26 -18.79
C HIS A 698 0.66 -7.52 -19.11
N ILE A 699 0.88 -8.35 -18.09
CA ILE A 699 1.49 -9.68 -18.19
C ILE A 699 0.46 -10.73 -17.81
N ARG A 700 0.31 -11.76 -18.66
CA ARG A 700 -0.49 -12.95 -18.37
C ARG A 700 0.46 -14.11 -18.05
N SER A 701 0.12 -14.91 -17.04
CA SER A 701 0.90 -16.07 -16.58
C SER A 701 0.01 -17.30 -16.53
N LEU A 702 0.44 -18.41 -17.15
CA LEU A 702 -0.29 -19.68 -17.08
C LEU A 702 -0.08 -20.33 -15.70
N GLY A 703 -1.18 -20.60 -15.00
CA GLY A 703 -1.20 -21.16 -13.64
C GLY A 703 -2.13 -22.37 -13.47
N VAL A 704 -2.15 -22.94 -12.26
CA VAL A 704 -3.08 -24.00 -11.84
C VAL A 704 -3.98 -23.46 -10.74
N GLU A 705 -5.28 -23.35 -11.01
CA GLU A 705 -6.28 -22.80 -10.07
C GLU A 705 -6.70 -23.82 -9.02
N ALA A 706 -6.78 -25.10 -9.40
CA ALA A 706 -7.13 -26.23 -8.55
C ALA A 706 -6.64 -27.53 -9.22
N PRO A 707 -6.64 -28.70 -8.54
CA PRO A 707 -6.30 -29.97 -9.19
C PRO A 707 -7.11 -30.20 -10.47
N GLY A 708 -6.43 -30.41 -11.59
CA GLY A 708 -7.05 -30.59 -12.91
C GLY A 708 -7.66 -29.34 -13.55
N ARG A 709 -7.41 -28.14 -13.01
CA ARG A 709 -7.94 -26.87 -13.54
C ARG A 709 -6.83 -25.83 -13.66
N THR A 710 -6.55 -25.42 -14.90
CA THR A 710 -5.62 -24.35 -15.28
C THR A 710 -6.31 -23.00 -15.46
N TYR A 711 -5.56 -21.91 -15.32
CA TYR A 711 -6.07 -20.54 -15.50
C TYR A 711 -4.96 -19.57 -15.94
N PHE A 712 -5.33 -18.35 -16.35
CA PHE A 712 -4.39 -17.24 -16.53
C PHE A 712 -4.46 -16.28 -15.34
N PHE A 713 -3.30 -16.00 -14.75
CA PHE A 713 -3.11 -14.94 -13.77
C PHE A 713 -2.59 -13.69 -14.48
N GLU A 714 -3.24 -12.54 -14.27
CA GLU A 714 -2.88 -11.28 -14.92
C GLU A 714 -2.40 -10.23 -13.90
N TYR A 715 -1.33 -9.51 -14.24
CA TYR A 715 -0.80 -8.42 -13.42
C TYR A 715 -0.09 -7.37 -14.27
N GLU A 716 0.07 -6.17 -13.73
CA GLU A 716 0.77 -5.08 -14.39
C GLU A 716 2.28 -5.08 -14.08
N GLU A 717 3.07 -4.72 -15.08
CA GLU A 717 4.53 -4.62 -14.98
C GLU A 717 5.01 -3.24 -15.49
N GLY A 718 5.74 -2.52 -14.65
CA GLY A 718 6.33 -1.21 -14.97
C GLY A 718 7.57 -1.28 -15.88
N PRO A 719 8.07 -0.13 -16.41
CA PRO A 719 9.26 -0.09 -17.27
C PRO A 719 10.51 -0.61 -16.55
N PRO A 720 11.48 -1.22 -17.28
CA PRO A 720 12.73 -1.61 -16.67
C PRO A 720 13.42 -0.37 -16.07
N VAL A 721 14.04 -0.55 -14.91
CA VAL A 721 14.95 0.43 -14.30
C VAL A 721 16.41 0.07 -14.61
N ASP A 722 17.36 0.91 -14.20
CA ASP A 722 18.77 0.67 -14.50
C ASP A 722 19.24 -0.68 -13.94
N GLY A 723 19.90 -1.49 -14.79
CA GLY A 723 20.29 -2.87 -14.47
C GLY A 723 19.26 -3.95 -14.88
N GLN A 724 18.06 -3.57 -15.32
CA GLN A 724 17.02 -4.49 -15.78
C GLN A 724 16.86 -4.49 -17.30
N VAL A 725 16.26 -5.57 -17.81
CA VAL A 725 15.81 -5.67 -19.20
C VAL A 725 14.36 -6.12 -19.24
N ARG A 726 13.64 -5.65 -20.26
CA ARG A 726 12.28 -6.04 -20.57
C ARG A 726 12.27 -7.13 -21.63
N LEU A 727 11.58 -8.22 -21.33
CA LEU A 727 11.48 -9.42 -22.13
C LEU A 727 10.05 -9.58 -22.66
N ASP A 728 9.92 -9.77 -23.97
CA ASP A 728 8.68 -10.16 -24.64
C ASP A 728 8.80 -11.64 -24.97
N THR A 729 8.00 -12.48 -24.31
CA THR A 729 8.07 -13.93 -24.49
C THR A 729 7.61 -14.28 -25.90
N LEU A 730 8.39 -15.10 -26.60
CA LEU A 730 8.05 -15.67 -27.91
C LEU A 730 7.56 -17.11 -27.76
N TYR A 731 8.26 -17.89 -26.93
CA TYR A 731 7.96 -19.30 -26.72
C TYR A 731 8.11 -19.66 -25.24
N THR A 732 7.28 -20.57 -24.76
CA THR A 732 7.42 -21.16 -23.44
C THR A 732 7.19 -22.67 -23.47
N GLY A 733 8.13 -23.43 -22.92
CA GLY A 733 8.11 -24.89 -22.93
C GLY A 733 7.42 -25.48 -21.69
N LEU A 734 6.62 -26.53 -21.87
CA LEU A 734 6.08 -27.28 -20.73
C LEU A 734 7.09 -28.32 -20.22
N SER A 735 7.49 -28.23 -18.96
CA SER A 735 8.18 -29.31 -18.27
C SER A 735 7.19 -30.30 -17.66
N ALA A 736 6.81 -31.31 -18.44
CA ALA A 736 5.82 -32.29 -18.00
C ALA A 736 6.21 -33.07 -16.72
N GLY A 737 7.52 -33.26 -16.47
CA GLY A 737 8.00 -33.99 -15.29
C GLY A 737 7.80 -33.22 -13.97
N THR A 738 7.70 -31.90 -14.03
CA THR A 738 7.54 -31.03 -12.86
C THR A 738 6.16 -30.39 -12.85
N GLU A 739 5.72 -29.81 -13.96
CA GLU A 739 4.54 -28.97 -13.99
C GLU A 739 3.23 -29.75 -13.89
N LEU A 740 3.17 -30.94 -14.50
CA LEU A 740 2.00 -31.82 -14.36
C LEU A 740 1.82 -32.35 -12.94
N THR A 741 2.86 -32.29 -12.09
CA THR A 741 2.72 -32.66 -10.68
C THR A 741 1.91 -31.63 -9.90
N PHE A 742 1.95 -30.36 -10.32
CA PHE A 742 1.08 -29.32 -9.79
C PHE A 742 -0.35 -29.58 -10.22
N LEU A 743 -0.58 -29.80 -11.52
CA LEU A 743 -1.93 -30.03 -12.03
C LEU A 743 -2.58 -31.33 -11.51
N LYS A 744 -1.77 -32.38 -11.21
CA LYS A 744 -2.25 -33.66 -10.65
C LYS A 744 -2.34 -33.69 -9.13
N ASN A 745 -1.89 -32.63 -8.43
CA ASN A 745 -1.79 -32.60 -6.97
C ASN A 745 -0.89 -33.71 -6.38
N THR A 746 0.19 -34.08 -7.08
CA THR A 746 1.13 -35.13 -6.63
C THR A 746 2.48 -34.58 -6.20
N ASN A 747 2.66 -33.26 -6.29
CA ASN A 747 3.89 -32.60 -5.86
C ASN A 747 4.03 -32.67 -4.32
N PRO A 748 5.20 -33.07 -3.77
CA PRO A 748 5.40 -33.16 -2.32
C PRO A 748 5.18 -31.84 -1.59
N TYR A 749 5.35 -30.69 -2.24
CA TYR A 749 5.14 -29.38 -1.62
C TYR A 749 3.68 -29.09 -1.22
N PHE A 750 2.69 -29.86 -1.70
CA PHE A 750 1.29 -29.76 -1.25
C PHE A 750 1.00 -30.50 0.07
N ARG A 751 1.96 -31.27 0.58
CA ARG A 751 1.82 -32.03 1.84
C ARG A 751 2.97 -31.82 2.82
N SER A 752 4.03 -31.16 2.38
CA SER A 752 5.25 -30.97 3.16
C SER A 752 5.95 -29.67 2.76
N ARG A 753 6.73 -29.13 3.68
CA ARG A 753 7.53 -27.91 3.49
C ARG A 753 8.98 -28.31 3.48
N PHE A 754 9.76 -27.75 2.55
CA PHE A 754 11.20 -27.95 2.59
C PHE A 754 11.85 -26.85 3.43
N ASP A 755 12.26 -27.20 4.65
CA ASP A 755 13.05 -26.33 5.52
C ASP A 755 14.44 -26.15 4.88
N ARG A 756 14.68 -24.98 4.29
CA ARG A 756 15.92 -24.68 3.56
C ARG A 756 17.14 -24.58 4.46
N ASP A 757 16.95 -24.14 5.71
CA ASP A 757 18.06 -23.97 6.66
C ASP A 757 18.57 -25.32 7.14
N ARG A 758 17.64 -26.26 7.37
CA ARG A 758 17.95 -27.63 7.80
C ARG A 758 18.15 -28.61 6.65
N GLY A 759 17.65 -28.28 5.46
CA GLY A 759 17.69 -29.13 4.27
C GLY A 759 16.79 -30.38 4.36
N VAL A 760 15.65 -30.30 5.06
CA VAL A 760 14.74 -31.44 5.29
C VAL A 760 13.29 -31.10 4.96
N PHE A 761 12.50 -32.09 4.55
CA PHE A 761 11.05 -31.95 4.45
C PHE A 761 10.41 -32.08 5.83
N ILE A 762 9.49 -31.17 6.14
CA ILE A 762 8.63 -31.20 7.31
C ILE A 762 7.23 -31.63 6.84
N GLU A 763 6.78 -32.78 7.33
CA GLU A 763 5.47 -33.34 6.94
C GLU A 763 4.32 -32.53 7.55
N ASN A 764 3.18 -32.52 6.86
CA ASN A 764 1.94 -31.84 7.26
C ASN A 764 2.04 -30.31 7.36
N GLU A 765 3.11 -29.73 6.83
CA GLU A 765 3.28 -28.29 6.67
C GLU A 765 3.39 -27.98 5.17
N PRO A 766 2.31 -27.80 4.39
CA PRO A 766 2.42 -27.55 2.95
C PRO A 766 3.11 -26.20 2.65
N ASP A 767 4.04 -26.20 1.69
CA ASP A 767 4.66 -24.96 1.14
C ASP A 767 3.85 -24.36 -0.01
N LEU A 768 3.02 -25.17 -0.67
CA LEU A 768 2.21 -24.75 -1.80
C LEU A 768 0.73 -24.97 -1.52
N HIS A 769 -0.06 -24.01 -1.97
CA HIS A 769 -1.53 -24.04 -1.98
C HIS A 769 -2.02 -23.61 -3.36
N TYR A 770 -3.23 -24.03 -3.71
CA TYR A 770 -3.91 -23.50 -4.89
C TYR A 770 -4.54 -22.14 -4.56
N PRO A 771 -4.59 -21.20 -5.52
CA PRO A 771 -4.05 -21.30 -6.88
C PRO A 771 -2.51 -21.17 -6.91
N VAL A 772 -1.86 -21.83 -7.88
CA VAL A 772 -0.42 -21.71 -8.19
C VAL A 772 -0.27 -20.80 -9.42
N PRO A 773 0.07 -19.50 -9.24
CA PRO A 773 0.00 -18.48 -10.31
C PRO A 773 1.18 -18.48 -11.29
N PHE A 774 2.34 -19.00 -10.88
CA PHE A 774 3.56 -19.02 -11.69
C PHE A 774 4.05 -20.45 -11.85
N LEU A 775 4.12 -20.92 -13.08
CA LEU A 775 4.54 -22.27 -13.47
C LEU A 775 5.53 -22.14 -14.62
N GLY A 776 6.45 -23.10 -14.79
CA GLY A 776 7.35 -23.11 -15.93
C GLY A 776 8.71 -22.48 -15.68
N TYR A 777 9.65 -22.78 -16.56
CA TYR A 777 11.05 -22.35 -16.47
C TYR A 777 11.79 -22.48 -17.82
N MET A 778 11.04 -22.45 -18.92
CA MET A 778 11.51 -22.81 -20.27
C MET A 778 11.13 -21.72 -21.26
N GLU A 779 11.45 -20.46 -20.95
CA GLU A 779 10.99 -19.32 -21.74
C GLU A 779 12.08 -18.82 -22.70
N VAL A 780 11.64 -18.38 -23.88
CA VAL A 780 12.44 -17.65 -24.87
C VAL A 780 11.79 -16.32 -25.08
N ALA A 781 12.59 -15.26 -24.99
CA ALA A 781 12.10 -13.90 -25.17
C ALA A 781 12.99 -13.07 -26.07
N ARG A 782 12.38 -12.05 -26.67
CA ARG A 782 13.08 -10.92 -27.26
C ARG A 782 13.26 -9.85 -26.20
N ILE A 783 14.45 -9.27 -26.10
CA ILE A 783 14.66 -8.07 -25.30
C ILE A 783 14.01 -6.90 -26.03
N SER A 784 12.92 -6.38 -25.50
CA SER A 784 12.22 -5.23 -26.09
C SER A 784 12.76 -3.89 -25.61
N GLN A 785 13.37 -3.87 -24.42
CA GLN A 785 14.02 -2.69 -23.86
C GLN A 785 15.12 -3.10 -22.87
N SER A 786 16.34 -2.59 -23.05
CA SER A 786 17.46 -2.85 -22.17
C SER A 786 17.90 -1.58 -21.43
N ARG A 787 18.05 -1.69 -20.11
CA ARG A 787 18.76 -0.71 -19.27
C ARG A 787 19.92 -1.36 -18.53
N ALA A 788 20.34 -2.52 -19.01
CA ALA A 788 21.41 -3.30 -18.43
C ALA A 788 22.62 -3.34 -19.37
N PHE A 789 23.82 -3.23 -18.81
CA PHE A 789 25.04 -3.23 -19.60
C PHE A 789 25.29 -4.62 -20.22
N GLY A 790 25.57 -4.66 -21.53
CA GLY A 790 25.96 -5.88 -22.24
C GLY A 790 24.81 -6.66 -22.91
N LEU A 791 23.57 -6.16 -22.85
CA LEU A 791 22.43 -6.71 -23.58
C LEU A 791 21.78 -5.62 -24.44
N SER A 792 21.48 -5.96 -25.69
CA SER A 792 20.93 -5.03 -26.68
C SER A 792 19.46 -5.32 -26.96
N ASP A 793 18.70 -4.28 -27.26
CA ASP A 793 17.33 -4.38 -27.77
C ASP A 793 17.30 -5.25 -29.04
N GLY A 794 16.28 -6.10 -29.14
CA GLY A 794 16.07 -7.06 -30.23
C GLY A 794 16.76 -8.40 -30.05
N ALA A 795 17.74 -8.54 -29.14
CA ALA A 795 18.43 -9.79 -28.90
C ALA A 795 17.50 -10.86 -28.30
N LEU A 796 17.71 -12.12 -28.69
CA LEU A 796 16.97 -13.26 -28.16
C LEU A 796 17.68 -13.86 -26.96
N VAL A 797 16.93 -14.20 -25.93
CA VAL A 797 17.44 -14.82 -24.72
C VAL A 797 16.56 -16.01 -24.29
N GLY A 798 17.19 -17.06 -23.79
CA GLY A 798 16.53 -18.09 -22.99
C GLY A 798 16.56 -17.71 -21.52
N SER A 799 15.45 -17.90 -20.81
CA SER A 799 15.34 -17.66 -19.36
C SER A 799 14.31 -18.57 -18.67
N ALA A 800 14.13 -18.37 -17.36
CA ALA A 800 13.26 -19.16 -16.50
C ALA A 800 12.45 -18.23 -15.56
N TYR A 801 11.27 -17.78 -16.02
CA TYR A 801 10.40 -16.84 -15.30
C TYR A 801 8.90 -17.21 -15.32
N GLY A 802 8.54 -18.34 -15.93
CA GLY A 802 7.30 -19.06 -15.63
C GLY A 802 6.08 -18.75 -16.49
N HIS A 803 6.06 -19.25 -17.74
CA HIS A 803 4.91 -19.17 -18.69
C HIS A 803 4.24 -17.79 -18.78
N LYS A 804 5.02 -16.72 -18.59
CA LYS A 804 4.53 -15.34 -18.68
C LYS A 804 4.56 -14.85 -20.13
N THR A 805 3.63 -13.99 -20.53
CA THR A 805 3.67 -13.31 -21.84
C THR A 805 4.80 -12.29 -21.96
N GLY A 806 5.34 -11.83 -20.84
CA GLY A 806 6.54 -11.00 -20.76
C GLY A 806 7.08 -10.95 -19.34
N HIS A 807 8.30 -10.47 -19.18
CA HIS A 807 8.94 -10.32 -17.88
C HIS A 807 9.99 -9.20 -17.86
N THR A 808 10.04 -8.41 -16.79
CA THR A 808 11.15 -7.48 -16.52
C THR A 808 12.16 -8.20 -15.64
N ALA A 809 13.27 -8.59 -16.26
CA ALA A 809 14.33 -9.39 -15.66
C ALA A 809 15.43 -8.50 -15.08
N ASP A 810 15.93 -8.89 -13.91
CA ASP A 810 17.06 -8.28 -13.23
C ASP A 810 18.30 -9.15 -13.40
N LEU A 811 19.39 -8.61 -13.97
CA LEU A 811 20.61 -9.40 -14.23
C LEU A 811 21.29 -9.96 -12.98
N PHE A 812 20.98 -9.44 -11.79
CA PHE A 812 21.51 -9.98 -10.53
C PHE A 812 20.73 -11.22 -10.06
N HIS A 813 19.46 -11.34 -10.42
CA HIS A 813 18.57 -12.40 -9.94
C HIS A 813 18.20 -13.40 -11.03
N ASP A 814 18.04 -12.93 -12.27
CA ASP A 814 17.59 -13.71 -13.41
C ASP A 814 18.74 -14.13 -14.31
N VAL A 815 18.69 -15.40 -14.72
CA VAL A 815 19.65 -15.94 -15.68
C VAL A 815 19.11 -15.69 -17.09
N LEU A 816 19.77 -14.79 -17.80
CA LEU A 816 19.55 -14.55 -19.23
C LEU A 816 20.70 -15.14 -20.04
N VAL A 817 20.34 -16.05 -20.95
CA VAL A 817 21.28 -16.73 -21.84
C VAL A 817 21.05 -16.23 -23.26
N PRO A 818 21.95 -15.41 -23.84
CA PRO A 818 21.84 -14.98 -25.22
C PRO A 818 21.78 -16.17 -26.18
N LEU A 819 20.83 -16.12 -27.13
CA LEU A 819 20.69 -17.13 -28.17
C LEU A 819 21.40 -16.65 -29.45
N PRO A 820 22.24 -17.49 -30.09
CA PRO A 820 22.83 -17.17 -31.39
C PRO A 820 21.77 -16.96 -32.46
N ASN A 821 22.05 -16.09 -33.44
CA ASN A 821 21.11 -15.78 -34.52
C ASN A 821 20.80 -16.98 -35.42
N GLU A 822 21.72 -17.95 -35.50
CA GLU A 822 21.59 -19.16 -36.31
C GLU A 822 20.74 -20.25 -35.64
N LEU A 823 20.42 -20.10 -34.34
CA LEU A 823 19.63 -21.06 -33.59
C LEU A 823 18.13 -20.81 -33.80
N ASP A 824 17.36 -21.86 -34.12
CA ASP A 824 15.88 -21.77 -34.14
C ASP A 824 15.39 -21.31 -32.75
N PRO A 825 14.76 -20.12 -32.64
CA PRO A 825 14.33 -19.57 -31.35
C PRO A 825 13.44 -20.51 -30.56
N LEU A 826 12.66 -21.37 -31.24
CA LEU A 826 11.80 -22.33 -30.57
C LEU A 826 12.62 -23.33 -29.73
N LEU A 827 13.81 -23.71 -30.17
CA LEU A 827 14.69 -24.61 -29.42
C LEU A 827 15.28 -23.95 -28.18
N GLY A 828 15.26 -22.62 -28.11
CA GLY A 828 15.74 -21.85 -26.96
C GLY A 828 15.04 -22.19 -25.65
N VAL A 829 13.82 -22.75 -25.68
CA VAL A 829 13.08 -23.18 -24.47
C VAL A 829 13.86 -24.22 -23.67
N LEU A 830 14.83 -24.89 -24.29
CA LEU A 830 15.69 -25.87 -23.66
C LEU A 830 16.93 -25.27 -23.00
N VAL A 831 17.28 -24.00 -23.26
CA VAL A 831 18.61 -23.44 -22.93
C VAL A 831 18.77 -23.04 -21.46
N ALA A 832 17.74 -22.42 -20.86
CA ALA A 832 17.90 -21.79 -19.54
C ALA A 832 17.93 -22.77 -18.36
N GLN A 833 17.34 -23.96 -18.55
CA GLN A 833 17.06 -24.88 -17.45
C GLN A 833 17.09 -26.34 -17.90
N MET A 834 16.28 -26.74 -18.90
CA MET A 834 16.15 -28.15 -19.31
C MET A 834 17.46 -28.80 -19.81
N GLY A 835 18.16 -28.16 -20.73
CA GLY A 835 19.47 -28.61 -21.21
C GLY A 835 20.56 -28.55 -20.15
N PRO A 836 20.64 -27.48 -19.33
CA PRO A 836 21.52 -27.44 -18.16
C PRO A 836 21.35 -28.62 -17.19
N ILE A 837 20.14 -29.18 -17.01
CA ILE A 837 19.94 -30.43 -16.24
C ILE A 837 20.77 -31.56 -16.85
N CYS A 838 20.66 -31.73 -18.17
CA CYS A 838 21.29 -32.81 -18.91
C CYS A 838 22.82 -32.63 -18.92
N ALA A 839 23.31 -31.41 -19.19
CA ALA A 839 24.72 -31.07 -19.11
C ALA A 839 25.28 -31.25 -17.69
N ASN A 840 24.53 -30.89 -16.65
CA ASN A 840 24.93 -31.14 -15.27
C ASN A 840 24.99 -32.65 -14.97
N GLY A 841 24.08 -33.45 -15.54
CA GLY A 841 24.18 -34.91 -15.51
C GLY A 841 25.53 -35.40 -16.02
N ILE A 842 25.95 -34.94 -17.20
CA ILE A 842 27.28 -35.26 -17.76
C ILE A 842 28.39 -34.77 -16.82
N LEU A 843 28.29 -33.57 -16.26
CA LEU A 843 29.27 -33.05 -15.31
C LEU A 843 29.38 -33.89 -14.04
N HIS A 844 28.27 -34.46 -13.55
CA HIS A 844 28.28 -35.42 -12.45
C HIS A 844 29.00 -36.73 -12.82
N ALA A 845 28.86 -37.19 -14.07
CA ALA A 845 29.66 -38.32 -14.57
C ALA A 845 31.15 -37.98 -14.68
N ASP A 846 31.50 -36.75 -15.08
CA ASP A 846 32.88 -36.27 -15.12
C ASP A 846 33.48 -36.21 -13.71
N ALA A 847 32.74 -35.66 -12.75
CA ALA A 847 33.18 -35.55 -11.36
C ALA A 847 33.34 -36.92 -10.68
N GLU A 848 32.53 -37.91 -11.05
CA GLU A 848 32.70 -39.28 -10.57
C GLU A 848 34.03 -39.89 -11.06
N ALA A 849 34.43 -39.58 -12.29
CA ALA A 849 35.67 -40.09 -12.86
C ALA A 849 36.93 -39.32 -12.42
N PHE A 850 36.82 -38.00 -12.19
CA PHE A 850 37.98 -37.10 -12.02
C PHE A 850 37.95 -36.26 -10.73
N GLY A 851 36.93 -36.40 -9.88
CA GLY A 851 36.76 -35.58 -8.68
C GLY A 851 36.66 -34.09 -9.02
N LEU A 852 37.46 -33.26 -8.34
CA LEU A 852 37.51 -31.80 -8.61
C LEU A 852 38.31 -31.43 -9.86
N HIS A 853 39.06 -32.37 -10.44
CA HIS A 853 39.99 -32.12 -11.55
C HIS A 853 39.35 -32.47 -12.90
N VAL A 854 38.10 -32.09 -13.10
CA VAL A 854 37.38 -32.30 -14.37
C VAL A 854 38.06 -31.50 -15.49
N PRO A 855 38.62 -32.16 -16.53
CA PRO A 855 39.40 -31.46 -17.56
C PRO A 855 38.52 -30.73 -18.59
N ALA A 856 37.37 -31.31 -18.93
CA ALA A 856 36.37 -30.74 -19.84
C ALA A 856 35.01 -31.43 -19.60
N LEU A 857 33.91 -30.80 -20.03
CA LEU A 857 32.59 -31.45 -20.02
C LEU A 857 32.62 -32.68 -20.92
N GLY A 858 32.16 -33.81 -20.39
CA GLY A 858 32.09 -35.09 -21.10
C GLY A 858 33.34 -35.95 -21.01
N ALA A 859 34.37 -35.52 -20.28
CA ALA A 859 35.57 -36.33 -20.05
C ALA A 859 35.27 -37.71 -19.43
N GLY A 860 34.23 -37.79 -18.59
CA GLY A 860 33.76 -39.00 -17.91
C GLY A 860 32.94 -39.92 -18.80
N VAL A 861 32.40 -39.43 -19.93
CA VAL A 861 31.66 -40.26 -20.91
C VAL A 861 32.46 -40.59 -22.17
N ASN A 862 33.48 -39.79 -22.49
CA ASN A 862 34.29 -39.95 -23.69
C ASN A 862 34.91 -41.37 -23.78
N GLY A 863 34.68 -42.05 -24.90
CA GLY A 863 35.13 -43.42 -25.19
C GLY A 863 34.39 -44.52 -24.44
N ARG A 864 33.39 -44.19 -23.60
CA ARG A 864 32.67 -45.19 -22.77
C ARG A 864 31.31 -45.57 -23.35
N PRO A 865 30.85 -46.81 -23.11
CA PRO A 865 29.48 -47.19 -23.38
C PRO A 865 28.54 -46.57 -22.34
N ILE A 866 27.55 -45.83 -22.82
CA ILE A 866 26.59 -45.10 -21.99
C ILE A 866 25.19 -45.66 -22.22
N MET A 867 24.48 -45.93 -21.13
CA MET A 867 23.06 -46.24 -21.18
C MET A 867 22.25 -45.10 -20.55
N VAL A 868 21.15 -44.73 -21.20
CA VAL A 868 20.19 -43.73 -20.69
C VAL A 868 18.83 -44.41 -20.52
N ILE A 869 18.28 -44.38 -19.32
CA ILE A 869 16.94 -44.90 -19.01
C ILE A 869 15.94 -43.74 -18.99
N GLY A 870 14.93 -43.85 -19.84
CA GLY A 870 13.94 -42.84 -20.18
C GLY A 870 14.25 -42.15 -21.50
N ALA A 871 13.28 -42.16 -22.42
CA ALA A 871 13.33 -41.45 -23.70
C ALA A 871 12.35 -40.26 -23.73
N GLY A 872 12.20 -39.57 -22.59
CA GLY A 872 11.59 -38.23 -22.54
C GLY A 872 12.61 -37.15 -22.91
N THR A 873 12.23 -35.87 -22.83
CA THR A 873 13.10 -34.72 -23.19
C THR A 873 14.47 -34.79 -22.51
N VAL A 874 14.54 -34.98 -21.19
CA VAL A 874 15.80 -35.04 -20.43
C VAL A 874 16.68 -36.22 -20.89
N GLY A 875 16.07 -37.39 -21.10
CA GLY A 875 16.81 -38.58 -21.52
C GLY A 875 17.35 -38.49 -22.93
N LEU A 876 16.54 -38.02 -23.88
CA LEU A 876 16.97 -37.79 -25.26
C LEU A 876 18.11 -36.76 -25.32
N MET A 877 17.98 -35.63 -24.62
CA MET A 877 19.05 -34.63 -24.56
C MET A 877 20.33 -35.17 -23.90
N THR A 878 20.21 -35.95 -22.82
CA THR A 878 21.37 -36.56 -22.16
C THR A 878 22.08 -37.56 -23.08
N ALA A 879 21.33 -38.36 -23.84
CA ALA A 879 21.88 -39.29 -24.84
C ALA A 879 22.60 -38.54 -25.98
N LEU A 880 22.01 -37.44 -26.47
CA LEU A 880 22.65 -36.59 -27.49
C LEU A 880 23.93 -35.93 -26.96
N PHE A 881 23.92 -35.41 -25.73
CA PHE A 881 25.13 -34.90 -25.09
C PHE A 881 26.22 -35.96 -24.97
N ALA A 882 25.87 -37.18 -24.51
CA ALA A 882 26.83 -38.27 -24.39
C ALA A 882 27.44 -38.61 -25.75
N ARG A 883 26.62 -38.69 -26.81
CA ARG A 883 27.06 -38.95 -28.19
C ARG A 883 27.97 -37.83 -28.71
N SER A 884 27.56 -36.56 -28.55
CA SER A 884 28.33 -35.41 -29.04
C SER A 884 29.65 -35.21 -28.29
N LEU A 885 29.74 -35.69 -27.05
CA LEU A 885 30.93 -35.62 -26.20
C LEU A 885 31.78 -36.89 -26.26
N GLY A 886 31.54 -37.76 -27.26
CA GLY A 886 32.45 -38.85 -27.63
C GLY A 886 32.20 -40.19 -26.94
N ALA A 887 31.02 -40.42 -26.36
CA ALA A 887 30.64 -41.77 -25.91
C ALA A 887 30.80 -42.78 -27.07
N SER A 888 31.36 -43.96 -26.77
CA SER A 888 31.67 -44.96 -27.80
C SER A 888 30.44 -45.72 -28.28
N ASP A 889 29.42 -45.82 -27.43
CA ASP A 889 28.12 -46.39 -27.73
C ASP A 889 27.07 -45.74 -26.81
N VAL A 890 25.88 -45.44 -27.33
CA VAL A 890 24.79 -44.82 -26.56
C VAL A 890 23.50 -45.60 -26.80
N ILE A 891 23.01 -46.24 -25.74
CA ILE A 891 21.73 -46.95 -25.74
C ILE A 891 20.74 -46.16 -24.91
N ILE A 892 19.55 -45.91 -25.47
CA ILE A 892 18.45 -45.30 -24.73
C ILE A 892 17.31 -46.30 -24.55
N THR A 893 16.70 -46.32 -23.37
CA THR A 893 15.60 -47.24 -23.07
C THR A 893 14.34 -46.53 -22.60
N ASP A 894 13.18 -47.01 -23.03
CA ASP A 894 11.88 -46.53 -22.55
C ASP A 894 10.81 -47.60 -22.79
N PRO A 895 9.80 -47.75 -21.92
CA PRO A 895 8.69 -48.68 -22.17
C PRO A 895 7.76 -48.22 -23.32
N SER A 896 7.66 -46.92 -23.63
CA SER A 896 6.80 -46.42 -24.72
C SER A 896 7.43 -46.70 -26.09
N GLU A 897 6.66 -47.37 -26.95
CA GLU A 897 7.06 -47.61 -28.35
C GLU A 897 7.21 -46.31 -29.13
N PHE A 898 6.29 -45.34 -28.94
CA PHE A 898 6.39 -44.02 -29.54
C PHE A 898 7.70 -43.31 -29.20
N ARG A 899 8.09 -43.30 -27.91
CA ARG A 899 9.32 -42.63 -27.48
C ARG A 899 10.58 -43.32 -28.00
N ARG A 900 10.58 -44.66 -28.04
CA ARG A 900 11.67 -45.42 -28.69
C ARG A 900 11.75 -45.11 -30.18
N GLY A 901 10.62 -45.08 -30.88
CA GLY A 901 10.58 -44.72 -32.31
C GLY A 901 11.12 -43.32 -32.59
N LYS A 902 10.86 -42.36 -31.69
CA LYS A 902 11.47 -41.01 -31.77
C LYS A 902 12.98 -41.03 -31.53
N ALA A 903 13.46 -41.81 -30.57
CA ALA A 903 14.90 -42.01 -30.36
C ALA A 903 15.58 -42.65 -31.58
N ASP A 904 15.00 -43.69 -32.17
CA ASP A 904 15.51 -44.34 -33.38
C ASP A 904 15.56 -43.36 -34.56
N ALA A 905 14.53 -42.53 -34.74
CA ALA A 905 14.50 -41.48 -35.77
C ALA A 905 15.62 -40.43 -35.57
N MET A 906 16.06 -40.20 -34.33
CA MET A 906 17.18 -39.33 -33.98
C MET A 906 18.55 -40.02 -34.11
N GLY A 907 18.59 -41.26 -34.60
CA GLY A 907 19.80 -42.06 -34.77
C GLY A 907 20.39 -42.57 -33.46
N LEU A 908 19.57 -42.74 -32.42
CA LEU A 908 19.95 -43.37 -31.16
C LEU A 908 19.45 -44.82 -31.15
N THR A 909 20.25 -45.75 -30.65
CA THR A 909 19.80 -47.15 -30.50
C THR A 909 18.79 -47.24 -29.36
N ALA A 910 17.50 -47.44 -29.68
CA ALA A 910 16.44 -47.51 -28.68
C ALA A 910 15.99 -48.96 -28.40
N MET A 911 15.76 -49.29 -27.12
CA MET A 911 15.26 -50.61 -26.73
C MET A 911 14.41 -50.56 -25.45
N THR A 912 13.76 -51.66 -25.10
CA THR A 912 13.06 -51.73 -23.79
C THR A 912 14.07 -51.79 -22.65
N GLU A 913 13.65 -51.43 -21.43
CA GLU A 913 14.53 -51.49 -20.25
C GLU A 913 15.09 -52.91 -20.02
N GLU A 914 14.28 -53.94 -20.26
CA GLU A 914 14.70 -55.36 -20.16
C GLU A 914 15.75 -55.73 -21.20
N GLN A 915 15.54 -55.35 -22.46
CA GLN A 915 16.52 -55.58 -23.53
C GLN A 915 17.81 -54.80 -23.28
N GLY A 916 17.71 -53.59 -22.73
CA GLY A 916 18.85 -52.71 -22.48
C GLY A 916 19.85 -53.26 -21.48
N TRP A 917 19.39 -53.72 -20.31
CA TRP A 917 20.33 -54.28 -19.33
C TRP A 917 20.95 -55.58 -19.83
N GLN A 918 20.18 -56.42 -20.54
CA GLN A 918 20.70 -57.65 -21.15
C GLN A 918 21.75 -57.34 -22.21
N HIS A 919 21.49 -56.33 -23.05
CA HIS A 919 22.44 -55.85 -24.05
C HIS A 919 23.72 -55.34 -23.40
N ALA A 920 23.60 -54.48 -22.39
CA ALA A 920 24.76 -53.96 -21.66
C ALA A 920 25.61 -55.09 -21.08
N LYS A 921 25.00 -56.07 -20.42
CA LYS A 921 25.71 -57.22 -19.82
C LYS A 921 26.36 -58.14 -20.85
N ALA A 922 25.74 -58.31 -22.01
CA ALA A 922 26.25 -59.17 -23.07
C ALA A 922 27.34 -58.50 -23.93
N ARG A 923 27.19 -57.20 -24.23
CA ARG A 923 27.97 -56.48 -25.24
C ARG A 923 29.14 -55.69 -24.65
N TRP A 924 28.98 -55.15 -23.45
CA TRP A 924 29.97 -54.26 -22.85
C TRP A 924 30.79 -55.03 -21.81
N HIS A 925 31.93 -55.54 -22.25
CA HIS A 925 32.87 -56.29 -21.43
C HIS A 925 34.33 -55.90 -21.69
N ASP A 926 35.15 -55.82 -20.65
CA ASP A 926 36.58 -55.48 -20.74
C ASP A 926 37.52 -56.69 -20.60
N GLY A 927 36.96 -57.90 -20.48
CA GLY A 927 37.71 -59.16 -20.40
C GLY A 927 38.29 -59.50 -19.02
N ALA A 928 38.16 -58.61 -18.02
CA ALA A 928 38.72 -58.79 -16.66
C ALA A 928 37.63 -58.82 -15.57
N MET A 929 36.52 -59.52 -15.85
CA MET A 929 35.28 -59.62 -15.04
C MET A 929 34.36 -58.38 -15.02
N GLY A 930 34.67 -57.33 -15.79
CA GLY A 930 33.75 -56.21 -16.01
C GLY A 930 32.67 -56.55 -17.04
N HIS A 931 31.42 -56.67 -16.60
CA HIS A 931 30.25 -56.88 -17.46
C HIS A 931 29.16 -55.83 -17.20
N GLY A 932 28.83 -55.01 -18.19
CA GLY A 932 27.79 -53.99 -18.12
C GLY A 932 28.29 -52.57 -18.37
N ALA A 933 27.39 -51.61 -18.20
CA ALA A 933 27.67 -50.19 -18.44
C ALA A 933 28.63 -49.62 -17.39
N ASP A 934 29.52 -48.71 -17.82
CA ASP A 934 30.32 -47.88 -16.93
C ASP A 934 29.45 -46.89 -16.14
N LEU A 935 28.53 -46.28 -16.87
CA LEU A 935 27.65 -45.21 -16.39
C LEU A 935 26.26 -45.43 -16.96
N VAL A 936 25.25 -45.26 -16.11
CA VAL A 936 23.85 -45.24 -16.53
C VAL A 936 23.24 -43.91 -16.10
N PHE A 937 22.68 -43.16 -17.05
CA PHE A 937 21.86 -41.99 -16.74
C PHE A 937 20.41 -42.44 -16.58
N GLN A 938 19.78 -42.06 -15.48
CA GLN A 938 18.39 -42.39 -15.20
C GLN A 938 17.57 -41.10 -15.24
N THR A 939 16.49 -41.06 -16.03
CA THR A 939 15.63 -39.86 -16.14
C THR A 939 14.12 -40.10 -15.87
N ARG A 940 13.71 -41.32 -15.49
CA ARG A 940 12.30 -41.65 -15.19
C ARG A 940 12.03 -41.67 -13.69
N ALA A 941 11.02 -40.93 -13.24
CA ALA A 941 10.58 -40.92 -11.84
C ALA A 941 9.86 -42.21 -11.40
N HIS A 942 10.54 -43.37 -11.51
CA HIS A 942 10.00 -44.68 -11.17
C HIS A 942 11.10 -45.56 -10.56
N ALA A 943 10.90 -46.04 -9.34
CA ALA A 943 11.90 -46.81 -8.59
C ALA A 943 12.33 -48.11 -9.31
N GLY A 944 11.43 -48.73 -10.09
CA GLY A 944 11.76 -49.89 -10.91
C GLY A 944 12.80 -49.59 -12.01
N SER A 945 12.74 -48.40 -12.62
CA SER A 945 13.71 -47.99 -13.63
C SER A 945 15.08 -47.69 -13.01
N LEU A 946 15.11 -47.16 -11.77
CA LEU A 946 16.36 -47.02 -11.00
C LEU A 946 16.99 -48.38 -10.67
N HIS A 947 16.16 -49.36 -10.29
CA HIS A 947 16.63 -50.73 -10.08
C HIS A 947 17.20 -51.35 -11.36
N THR A 948 16.55 -51.17 -12.52
CA THR A 948 17.09 -51.61 -13.81
C THR A 948 18.40 -50.90 -14.16
N ALA A 949 18.54 -49.60 -13.83
CA ALA A 949 19.79 -48.87 -14.02
C ALA A 949 20.95 -49.52 -13.26
N LEU A 950 20.74 -49.85 -11.98
CA LEU A 950 21.71 -50.54 -11.15
C LEU A 950 22.08 -51.92 -11.72
N LYS A 951 21.08 -52.68 -12.14
CA LYS A 951 21.28 -54.00 -12.76
C LYS A 951 22.12 -53.94 -14.05
N SER A 952 22.06 -52.83 -14.78
CA SER A 952 22.75 -52.64 -16.06
C SER A 952 24.25 -52.34 -15.91
N LEU A 953 24.68 -51.87 -14.73
CA LEU A 953 26.06 -51.44 -14.49
C LEU A 953 27.04 -52.60 -14.35
N ARG A 954 28.30 -52.38 -14.74
CA ARG A 954 29.42 -53.24 -14.34
C ARG A 954 29.77 -53.05 -12.85
N PRO A 955 30.54 -53.97 -12.24
CA PRO A 955 31.05 -53.77 -10.89
C PRO A 955 31.72 -52.41 -10.71
N GLN A 956 31.40 -51.75 -9.59
CA GLN A 956 31.83 -50.39 -9.24
C GLN A 956 31.36 -49.28 -10.19
N GLY A 957 30.39 -49.57 -11.07
CA GLY A 957 29.76 -48.56 -11.92
C GLY A 957 28.83 -47.62 -11.14
N THR A 958 28.44 -46.53 -11.80
CA THR A 958 27.67 -45.46 -11.18
C THR A 958 26.40 -45.11 -11.98
N VAL A 959 25.26 -45.00 -11.28
CA VAL A 959 24.04 -44.39 -11.83
C VAL A 959 24.09 -42.89 -11.56
N ILE A 960 23.92 -42.08 -12.61
CA ILE A 960 23.63 -40.65 -12.48
C ILE A 960 22.11 -40.48 -12.61
N ASP A 961 21.45 -40.21 -11.49
CA ASP A 961 20.00 -40.13 -11.39
C ASP A 961 19.52 -38.67 -11.50
N LEU A 962 18.81 -38.37 -12.58
CA LEU A 962 18.22 -37.07 -12.89
C LEU A 962 16.70 -37.06 -12.64
N ALA A 963 16.11 -38.15 -12.15
CA ALA A 963 14.68 -38.23 -11.94
C ALA A 963 14.20 -37.53 -10.65
N PHE A 964 12.98 -36.99 -10.72
CA PHE A 964 12.29 -36.40 -9.57
C PHE A 964 11.16 -37.31 -9.08
N TYR A 965 11.42 -38.10 -8.04
CA TYR A 965 10.46 -39.05 -7.46
C TYR A 965 9.44 -38.34 -6.57
N GLN A 966 8.15 -38.65 -6.77
CA GLN A 966 7.04 -38.10 -5.99
C GLN A 966 6.55 -39.04 -4.87
N GLY A 967 7.09 -40.27 -4.83
CA GLY A 967 6.70 -41.34 -3.90
C GLY A 967 7.89 -42.17 -3.44
N GLY A 968 7.60 -43.29 -2.76
CA GLY A 968 8.61 -44.21 -2.20
C GLY A 968 9.37 -45.04 -3.24
N ALA A 969 10.24 -45.93 -2.75
CA ALA A 969 11.16 -46.74 -3.55
C ALA A 969 10.86 -48.25 -3.50
N ASP A 970 9.58 -48.61 -3.56
CA ASP A 970 9.11 -49.98 -3.27
C ASP A 970 9.68 -51.06 -4.21
N HIS A 971 10.12 -50.67 -5.41
CA HIS A 971 10.72 -51.55 -6.40
C HIS A 971 12.26 -51.56 -6.39
N LEU A 972 12.91 -50.76 -5.53
CA LEU A 972 14.36 -50.63 -5.45
C LEU A 972 14.96 -51.66 -4.48
N ARG A 973 15.74 -52.60 -5.00
CA ARG A 973 16.34 -53.68 -4.22
C ARG A 973 17.85 -53.48 -4.04
N LEU A 974 18.24 -52.81 -2.96
CA LEU A 974 19.65 -52.48 -2.69
C LEU A 974 20.50 -53.69 -2.25
N GLY A 975 19.88 -54.78 -1.80
CA GLY A 975 20.58 -56.02 -1.44
C GLY A 975 21.03 -56.88 -2.64
N GLU A 976 20.55 -56.59 -3.85
CA GLU A 976 20.88 -57.34 -5.07
C GLU A 976 22.17 -56.78 -5.70
N GLU A 977 22.14 -56.30 -6.96
CA GLU A 977 23.34 -55.87 -7.67
C GLU A 977 24.05 -54.70 -7.00
N PHE A 978 23.33 -53.79 -6.33
CA PHE A 978 23.94 -52.64 -5.66
C PHE A 978 24.96 -53.07 -4.59
N HIS A 979 24.56 -53.98 -3.68
CA HIS A 979 25.45 -54.49 -2.63
C HIS A 979 26.55 -55.40 -3.19
N HIS A 980 26.21 -56.33 -4.09
CA HIS A 980 27.14 -57.33 -4.58
C HIS A 980 28.21 -56.77 -5.51
N ASN A 981 27.86 -55.76 -6.31
CA ASN A 981 28.76 -55.18 -7.31
C ASN A 981 29.42 -53.88 -6.82
N GLY A 982 29.11 -53.40 -5.61
CA GLY A 982 29.67 -52.17 -5.05
C GLY A 982 29.31 -50.93 -5.87
N LEU A 983 28.05 -50.82 -6.27
CA LEU A 983 27.59 -49.76 -7.19
C LEU A 983 27.38 -48.43 -6.46
N ASN A 984 27.38 -47.33 -7.23
CA ASN A 984 27.09 -46.00 -6.72
C ASN A 984 25.80 -45.42 -7.34
N ILE A 985 25.10 -44.58 -6.57
CA ILE A 985 24.01 -43.72 -7.07
C ILE A 985 24.40 -42.28 -6.78
N ARG A 986 24.37 -41.43 -7.80
CA ARG A 986 24.62 -40.00 -7.70
C ARG A 986 23.40 -39.25 -8.21
N CYS A 987 22.76 -38.48 -7.33
CA CYS A 987 21.69 -37.58 -7.74
C CYS A 987 22.28 -36.33 -8.40
N ALA A 988 21.83 -36.02 -9.61
CA ALA A 988 22.17 -34.79 -10.32
C ALA A 988 20.97 -33.86 -10.30
N GLN A 989 20.97 -32.90 -9.35
CA GLN A 989 19.91 -31.89 -9.24
C GLN A 989 20.27 -30.63 -10.00
N ILE A 990 19.27 -29.92 -10.50
CA ILE A 990 19.46 -28.75 -11.35
C ILE A 990 20.13 -27.56 -10.66
N ASN A 991 19.83 -27.34 -9.38
CA ASN A 991 20.34 -26.18 -8.62
C ASN A 991 21.65 -26.48 -7.88
N ARG A 992 22.25 -27.65 -8.11
CA ARG A 992 23.49 -28.07 -7.45
C ARG A 992 24.35 -28.86 -8.42
N VAL A 993 25.45 -28.26 -8.86
CA VAL A 993 26.51 -28.98 -9.56
C VAL A 993 27.37 -29.77 -8.57
N PRO A 994 28.28 -30.67 -9.02
CA PRO A 994 29.15 -31.41 -8.12
C PRO A 994 29.90 -30.48 -7.15
N ARG A 995 30.02 -30.91 -5.89
CA ARG A 995 30.62 -30.11 -4.82
C ARG A 995 32.02 -29.65 -5.23
N GLY A 996 32.27 -28.33 -5.14
CA GLY A 996 33.56 -27.72 -5.47
C GLY A 996 33.73 -27.33 -6.93
N LEU A 997 32.83 -27.74 -7.84
CA LEU A 997 32.89 -27.35 -9.25
C LEU A 997 32.06 -26.09 -9.59
N ALA A 998 31.20 -25.62 -8.68
CA ALA A 998 30.33 -24.46 -8.89
C ALA A 998 31.05 -23.18 -9.39
N PRO A 999 32.26 -22.82 -8.91
CA PRO A 999 32.98 -21.65 -9.44
C PRO A 999 33.44 -21.79 -10.90
N LEU A 1000 33.56 -23.02 -11.40
CA LEU A 1000 34.04 -23.32 -12.75
C LEU A 1000 32.89 -23.70 -13.69
N TRP A 1001 31.81 -24.27 -13.15
CA TRP A 1001 30.66 -24.78 -13.86
C TRP A 1001 29.39 -24.17 -13.28
N ASP A 1002 29.20 -22.89 -13.55
CA ASP A 1002 27.98 -22.19 -13.19
C ASP A 1002 26.85 -22.50 -14.20
N ARG A 1003 25.66 -22.00 -13.89
CA ARG A 1003 24.47 -22.19 -14.73
C ARG A 1003 24.64 -21.60 -16.14
N ARG A 1004 25.41 -20.51 -16.30
CA ARG A 1004 25.67 -19.89 -17.61
C ARG A 1004 26.51 -20.80 -18.49
N ARG A 1005 27.56 -21.42 -17.93
CA ARG A 1005 28.41 -22.35 -18.67
C ARG A 1005 27.67 -23.63 -19.08
N LEU A 1006 26.81 -24.16 -18.22
CA LEU A 1006 25.96 -25.31 -18.56
C LEU A 1006 24.92 -24.97 -19.65
N ALA A 1007 24.37 -23.75 -19.62
CA ALA A 1007 23.50 -23.26 -20.68
C ALA A 1007 24.26 -23.08 -22.00
N GLN A 1008 25.50 -22.60 -21.97
CA GLN A 1008 26.34 -22.50 -23.17
C GLN A 1008 26.59 -23.88 -23.80
N ALA A 1009 26.89 -24.90 -23.00
CA ALA A 1009 27.01 -26.28 -23.51
C ALA A 1009 25.71 -26.77 -24.17
N THR A 1010 24.56 -26.32 -23.68
CA THR A 1010 23.26 -26.59 -24.31
C THR A 1010 23.13 -25.89 -25.66
N VAL A 1011 23.53 -24.62 -25.75
CA VAL A 1011 23.55 -23.89 -27.03
C VAL A 1011 24.42 -24.62 -28.05
N ASP A 1012 25.62 -25.06 -27.65
CA ASP A 1012 26.55 -25.78 -28.54
C ASP A 1012 25.94 -27.10 -29.06
N LEU A 1013 25.22 -27.83 -28.20
CA LEU A 1013 24.48 -29.03 -28.61
C LEU A 1013 23.34 -28.68 -29.58
N LEU A 1014 22.58 -27.62 -29.32
CA LEU A 1014 21.47 -27.22 -30.18
C LEU A 1014 21.94 -26.69 -31.54
N LEU A 1015 23.12 -26.08 -31.64
CA LEU A 1015 23.71 -25.69 -32.93
C LEU A 1015 24.09 -26.89 -33.79
N THR A 1016 24.43 -28.03 -33.17
CA THR A 1016 24.85 -29.24 -33.89
C THR A 1016 23.70 -30.20 -34.14
N GLU A 1017 22.85 -30.44 -33.14
CA GLU A 1017 21.75 -31.42 -33.17
C GLU A 1017 20.35 -30.77 -33.25
N GLY A 1018 20.27 -29.44 -33.39
CA GLY A 1018 19.01 -28.70 -33.31
C GLY A 1018 17.98 -29.14 -34.34
N LYS A 1019 18.41 -29.48 -35.56
CA LYS A 1019 17.49 -29.95 -36.62
C LYS A 1019 16.74 -31.22 -36.20
N ILE A 1020 17.45 -32.24 -35.70
CA ILE A 1020 16.82 -33.50 -35.28
C ILE A 1020 15.98 -33.31 -34.02
N ILE A 1021 16.42 -32.43 -33.11
CA ILE A 1021 15.66 -32.08 -31.90
C ILE A 1021 14.34 -31.41 -32.28
N ARG A 1022 14.38 -30.45 -33.21
CA ARG A 1022 13.20 -29.74 -33.71
C ARG A 1022 12.20 -30.70 -34.34
N GLU A 1023 12.68 -31.63 -35.17
CA GLU A 1023 11.84 -32.54 -35.95
C GLU A 1023 11.23 -33.66 -35.10
N HIS A 1024 11.96 -34.18 -34.12
CA HIS A 1024 11.57 -35.40 -33.43
C HIS A 1024 11.23 -35.22 -31.95
N MET A 1025 11.79 -34.22 -31.26
CA MET A 1025 11.57 -34.00 -29.83
C MET A 1025 10.48 -32.96 -29.53
N ILE A 1026 10.37 -31.90 -30.35
CA ILE A 1026 9.26 -30.95 -30.25
C ILE A 1026 8.00 -31.57 -30.86
N SER A 1027 7.16 -32.12 -29.99
CA SER A 1027 5.96 -32.87 -30.39
C SER A 1027 4.74 -31.99 -30.66
N HIS A 1028 4.63 -30.85 -29.96
CA HIS A 1028 3.48 -29.96 -30.06
C HIS A 1028 3.96 -28.51 -30.02
N VAL A 1029 3.43 -27.68 -30.91
CA VAL A 1029 3.55 -26.22 -30.87
C VAL A 1029 2.14 -25.65 -30.96
N LEU A 1030 1.70 -24.96 -29.90
CA LEU A 1030 0.32 -24.51 -29.73
C LEU A 1030 0.33 -23.03 -29.33
N PRO A 1031 -0.69 -22.23 -29.69
CA PRO A 1031 -0.88 -20.91 -29.10
C PRO A 1031 -0.96 -20.99 -27.57
N ILE A 1032 -0.38 -20.01 -26.86
CA ILE A 1032 -0.45 -19.99 -25.39
C ILE A 1032 -1.89 -19.91 -24.88
N ASP A 1033 -2.77 -19.23 -25.61
CA ASP A 1033 -4.19 -19.10 -25.23
C ASP A 1033 -4.92 -20.46 -25.20
N ASP A 1034 -4.44 -21.46 -25.93
CA ASP A 1034 -4.98 -22.83 -25.94
C ASP A 1034 -4.43 -23.69 -24.79
N ALA A 1035 -3.39 -23.21 -24.09
CA ALA A 1035 -2.68 -23.98 -23.07
C ALA A 1035 -3.58 -24.47 -21.93
N PRO A 1036 -4.52 -23.67 -21.37
CA PRO A 1036 -5.40 -24.16 -20.31
C PRO A 1036 -6.22 -25.39 -20.73
N GLY A 1037 -6.87 -25.31 -21.90
CA GLY A 1037 -7.68 -26.40 -22.44
C GLY A 1037 -6.84 -27.63 -22.76
N PHE A 1038 -5.68 -27.43 -23.38
CA PHE A 1038 -4.76 -28.51 -23.75
C PHE A 1038 -4.20 -29.25 -22.53
N LEU A 1039 -3.80 -28.53 -21.47
CA LEU A 1039 -3.26 -29.15 -20.25
C LEU A 1039 -4.31 -29.98 -19.50
N ASN A 1040 -5.56 -29.53 -19.50
CA ASN A 1040 -6.67 -30.29 -18.92
C ASN A 1040 -6.93 -31.58 -19.72
N ASP A 1041 -6.88 -31.50 -21.06
CA ASP A 1041 -6.98 -32.66 -21.94
C ASP A 1041 -5.81 -33.65 -21.75
N LEU A 1042 -4.60 -33.12 -21.61
CA LEU A 1042 -3.36 -33.88 -21.44
C LEU A 1042 -3.39 -34.82 -20.24
N ILE A 1043 -4.00 -34.39 -19.13
CA ILE A 1043 -4.19 -35.26 -17.95
C ILE A 1043 -5.28 -36.30 -18.18
N LYS A 1044 -6.37 -35.90 -18.82
CA LYS A 1044 -7.59 -36.71 -18.97
C LYS A 1044 -7.39 -37.84 -19.98
N ASN A 1045 -6.84 -37.50 -21.14
CA ASN A 1045 -6.72 -38.40 -22.29
C ASN A 1045 -5.31 -38.98 -22.45
N ARG A 1046 -4.30 -38.41 -21.78
CA ARG A 1046 -2.89 -38.86 -21.80
C ARG A 1046 -2.36 -39.15 -23.22
N PRO A 1047 -2.50 -38.21 -24.18
CA PRO A 1047 -1.91 -38.39 -25.50
C PRO A 1047 -0.39 -38.58 -25.41
N GLU A 1048 0.21 -39.24 -26.40
CA GLU A 1048 1.66 -39.40 -26.46
C GLU A 1048 2.34 -38.08 -26.87
N PHE A 1049 3.35 -37.66 -26.10
CA PHE A 1049 4.12 -36.44 -26.36
C PHE A 1049 5.56 -36.56 -25.83
N LEU A 1050 6.43 -35.66 -26.28
CA LEU A 1050 7.80 -35.48 -25.79
C LEU A 1050 7.96 -34.08 -25.18
N GLN A 1051 8.19 -33.06 -26.01
CA GLN A 1051 8.22 -31.66 -25.60
C GLN A 1051 7.03 -30.91 -26.19
N ILE A 1052 6.33 -30.16 -25.35
CA ILE A 1052 5.27 -29.22 -25.74
C ILE A 1052 5.82 -27.81 -25.61
N VAL A 1053 5.56 -26.98 -26.61
CA VAL A 1053 5.93 -25.56 -26.63
C VAL A 1053 4.69 -24.73 -26.91
N PHE A 1054 4.45 -23.73 -26.09
CA PHE A 1054 3.43 -22.72 -26.33
C PHE A 1054 4.07 -21.51 -27.01
N GLN A 1055 3.45 -21.06 -28.10
CA GLN A 1055 3.82 -19.84 -28.81
C GLN A 1055 3.00 -18.69 -28.26
N VAL A 1056 3.68 -17.63 -27.84
CA VAL A 1056 3.07 -16.39 -27.38
C VAL A 1056 3.02 -15.47 -28.61
N ASN A 1057 1.81 -15.21 -29.12
CA ASN A 1057 1.62 -14.41 -30.34
C ASN A 1057 2.17 -12.98 -30.16
N GLU A 1058 2.72 -12.42 -31.26
CA GLU A 1058 3.21 -11.03 -31.37
C GLU A 1058 2.10 -9.98 -31.28
#